data_AF-A0A1G3PFB8-F1
#
_entry.id   AF-A0A1G3PFB8-F1
#
_cell.length_a   1.000
_cell.length_b   1.000
_cell.length_c   1.000
_cell.angle_alpha   90.00
_cell.angle_beta   90.00
_cell.angle_gamma   90.00
#
_symmetry.space_group_name_H-M   'P 1'
#
loop_
_entity.id
_entity.type
_entity.pdbx_description
1 polymer ?
#
loop_
_entity_poly.entity_id
_entity_poly.type
_entity_poly.pdbx_seq_one_letter_code
_entity_poly.pdbx_strand_id
1 'polypeptide(L)'
;MFTKNKLRIKVPFKQTLKILLPYITSKIKFQIKAVSIIVLYLVFFQIFILGIPVQQTLIIAGGIALVVFGLAFFMEGLIIGIMPLGEYCGKQLPRKLHLVFILFFAFVIGFAATLAEPAISVLNAAGSSVKPWESPLLFALLNGYSLHLILSICIGVGLAVLIGVLRFIYKWSLKPFIYILFPSLILLSLYLLFNKKLLPITGLAWDSGGITTGPVTVPLIIALGIGISRVISGSDENASGLGVVTLASAFPIITVILTAIVLAGSIPNPAGVDDFFLNHKEVEKIFTTKELYTGSFLSHCSHDVREEIATREQVNQKELLEKLIANPLEITSYFKNHSDFEKWAFQDATLYQLYTDNKDTLTGEKIRRNTFIKNGLLAVRAILPLSLLLILLLTFLPGGSLPRRDEIALGVILSIIGMTLFNIGIEKGLSNLGSQVGITLPATFKTIDIPGEKKIIKDFDESIVIRSTTASGEKKAFFYLEEKSGYKQIPFDKTSFNENKKEFIYTAKTGPVTGKNNSIAGFFLLIIFAFIMGYSVTLAEPALNALGITLEEITVGTFTRKLLIQSVAIGVGIGMGFGIVRIIFDIPLIVLLIPPYIVLLGLTFISEEKFVTIAWDSAGVTTGPVTVPLVISMGLGVGQQTGVSDGFGILALSSAYPILTVLIVGLFVQHRQNVLLKESYITNGTENLIGEKKNV
;
A
#
# COMPACT_ATOMS: atom_id res chain seq x y z
N MET A 1 -36.97 36.90 -17.71
CA MET A 1 -35.93 37.84 -18.16
C MET A 1 -35.21 38.41 -16.93
N PHE A 2 -34.27 37.66 -16.35
CA PHE A 2 -33.36 38.13 -15.29
C PHE A 2 -31.98 37.53 -15.56
N THR A 3 -31.24 38.19 -16.43
CA THR A 3 -29.82 37.93 -16.67
C THR A 3 -29.05 38.34 -15.43
N LYS A 4 -28.79 37.39 -14.51
CA LYS A 4 -27.78 37.55 -13.45
C LYS A 4 -26.40 37.69 -14.12
N ASN A 5 -26.03 38.91 -14.50
CA ASN A 5 -24.65 39.28 -14.71
C ASN A 5 -23.92 39.08 -13.38
N LYS A 6 -23.28 37.92 -13.21
CA LYS A 6 -22.34 37.68 -12.11
C LYS A 6 -21.23 38.72 -12.25
N LEU A 7 -21.25 39.75 -11.41
CA LEU A 7 -20.16 40.71 -11.25
C LEU A 7 -18.87 39.92 -10.99
N ARG A 8 -18.03 39.78 -12.02
CA ARG A 8 -16.69 39.22 -11.89
C ARG A 8 -15.80 40.28 -11.26
N ILE A 9 -15.59 40.17 -9.96
CA ILE A 9 -14.69 41.07 -9.21
C ILE A 9 -13.26 40.76 -9.65
N LYS A 10 -12.60 41.71 -10.32
CA LYS A 10 -11.16 41.59 -10.65
C LYS A 10 -10.35 41.88 -9.39
N VAL A 11 -9.95 40.83 -8.69
CA VAL A 11 -9.08 40.93 -7.51
C VAL A 11 -7.62 41.02 -7.99
N PRO A 12 -6.84 42.04 -7.59
CA PRO A 12 -5.42 42.13 -7.95
C PRO A 12 -4.63 40.98 -7.35
N PHE A 13 -3.59 40.50 -8.04
CA PHE A 13 -2.80 39.31 -7.68
C PHE A 13 -2.36 39.29 -6.21
N LYS A 14 -1.93 40.44 -5.67
CA LYS A 14 -1.51 40.59 -4.26
C LYS A 14 -2.65 40.35 -3.27
N GLN A 15 -3.88 40.78 -3.59
CA GLN A 15 -5.07 40.50 -2.76
C GLN A 15 -5.52 39.04 -2.91
N THR A 16 -5.45 38.49 -4.13
CA THR A 16 -5.73 37.06 -4.39
C THR A 16 -4.80 36.17 -3.57
N LEU A 17 -3.49 36.47 -3.57
CA LEU A 17 -2.51 35.75 -2.76
C LEU A 17 -2.81 35.91 -1.26
N LYS A 18 -3.21 37.10 -0.80
CA LYS A 18 -3.58 37.33 0.61
C LYS A 18 -4.79 36.50 1.05
N ILE A 19 -5.72 36.19 0.15
CA ILE A 19 -6.88 35.33 0.42
C ILE A 19 -6.52 33.85 0.34
N LEU A 20 -5.74 33.45 -0.68
CA LEU A 20 -5.39 32.04 -0.90
C LEU A 20 -4.29 31.53 0.04
N LEU A 21 -3.34 32.36 0.45
CA LEU A 21 -2.19 31.93 1.24
C LEU A 21 -2.59 31.32 2.60
N PRO A 22 -3.53 31.89 3.39
CA PRO A 22 -4.02 31.26 4.62
C PRO A 22 -4.67 29.89 4.36
N TYR A 23 -5.39 29.76 3.25
CA TYR A 23 -6.02 28.50 2.86
C TYR A 23 -4.98 27.42 2.51
N ILE A 24 -4.05 27.75 1.61
CA ILE A 24 -2.99 26.87 1.15
C ILE A 24 -2.09 26.45 2.33
N THR A 25 -1.68 27.41 3.17
CA THR A 25 -0.85 27.12 4.35
C THR A 25 -1.56 26.24 5.36
N SER A 26 -2.87 26.40 5.56
CA SER A 26 -3.66 25.50 6.41
C SER A 26 -3.65 24.06 5.89
N LYS A 27 -3.88 23.86 4.58
CA LYS A 27 -3.86 22.53 3.94
C LYS A 27 -2.48 21.87 4.00
N ILE A 28 -1.43 22.63 3.70
CA ILE A 28 -0.05 22.13 3.78
C ILE A 28 0.31 21.81 5.24
N LYS A 29 -0.04 22.66 6.20
CA LYS A 29 0.22 22.40 7.63
C LYS A 29 -0.47 21.13 8.12
N PHE A 30 -1.68 20.86 7.63
CA PHE A 30 -2.38 19.60 7.90
C PHE A 30 -1.59 18.40 7.37
N GLN A 31 -1.12 18.45 6.11
CA GLN A 31 -0.30 17.37 5.52
C GLN A 31 1.07 17.22 6.17
N ILE A 32 1.73 18.32 6.54
CA ILE A 32 3.00 18.28 7.28
C ILE A 32 2.80 17.54 8.60
N LYS A 33 1.77 17.90 9.38
CA LYS A 33 1.49 17.25 10.66
C LYS A 33 1.22 15.75 10.51
N ALA A 34 0.48 15.37 9.47
CA ALA A 34 0.18 13.99 9.15
C ALA A 34 1.43 13.18 8.80
N VAL A 35 2.29 13.68 7.91
CA VAL A 35 3.47 12.93 7.47
C VAL A 35 4.62 13.01 8.50
N SER A 36 4.78 14.14 9.21
CA SER A 36 5.90 14.34 10.13
C SER A 36 5.88 13.41 11.33
N ILE A 37 4.68 13.04 11.85
CA ILE A 37 4.59 12.12 12.99
C ILE A 37 5.14 10.74 12.63
N ILE A 38 4.83 10.26 11.42
CA ILE A 38 5.29 8.98 10.88
C ILE A 38 6.81 9.04 10.67
N VAL A 39 7.29 10.07 9.97
CA VAL A 39 8.71 10.22 9.65
C VAL A 39 9.56 10.36 10.92
N LEU A 40 9.13 11.20 11.87
CA LEU A 40 9.82 11.39 13.14
C LEU A 40 9.90 10.07 13.91
N TYR A 41 8.81 9.32 13.95
CA TYR A 41 8.77 8.02 14.60
C TYR A 41 9.74 7.01 13.96
N LEU A 42 9.73 6.90 12.63
CA LEU A 42 10.61 5.97 11.91
C LEU A 42 12.08 6.35 12.07
N VAL A 43 12.42 7.64 11.92
CA VAL A 43 13.78 8.14 12.11
C VAL A 43 14.24 7.95 13.56
N PHE A 44 13.37 8.23 14.53
CA PHE A 44 13.65 8.00 15.94
C PHE A 44 13.97 6.52 16.21
N PHE A 45 13.13 5.62 15.70
CA PHE A 45 13.34 4.19 15.86
C PHE A 45 14.65 3.72 15.21
N GLN A 46 14.92 4.14 13.98
CA GLN A 46 16.11 3.73 13.25
C GLN A 46 17.41 4.22 13.90
N ILE A 47 17.44 5.48 14.35
CA ILE A 47 18.66 6.08 14.94
C ILE A 47 18.84 5.65 16.41
N PHE A 48 17.81 5.78 17.23
CA PHE A 48 17.96 5.61 18.69
C PHE A 48 17.75 4.17 19.15
N ILE A 49 16.88 3.41 18.49
CA ILE A 49 16.56 2.03 18.90
C ILE A 49 17.43 1.02 18.15
N LEU A 50 17.55 1.16 16.82
CA LEU A 50 18.39 0.26 16.02
C LEU A 50 19.86 0.67 15.97
N GLY A 51 20.19 1.95 16.22
CA GLY A 51 21.57 2.44 16.15
C GLY A 51 22.12 2.50 14.71
N ILE A 52 21.23 2.58 13.70
CA ILE A 52 21.61 2.56 12.29
C ILE A 52 21.35 3.95 11.69
N PRO A 53 22.32 4.58 11.01
CA PRO A 53 22.07 5.84 10.31
C PRO A 53 21.13 5.63 9.11
N VAL A 54 20.26 6.60 8.86
CA VAL A 54 19.41 6.62 7.66
C VAL A 54 20.30 6.87 6.44
N GLN A 55 20.26 5.96 5.46
CA GLN A 55 21.01 6.13 4.22
C GLN A 55 20.28 7.11 3.29
N GLN A 56 21.02 7.96 2.57
CA GLN A 56 20.47 8.91 1.58
C GLN A 56 19.46 9.92 2.16
N THR A 57 19.71 10.43 3.36
CA THR A 57 18.81 11.35 4.10
C THR A 57 18.29 12.52 3.27
N LEU A 58 19.12 13.14 2.42
CA LEU A 58 18.69 14.28 1.59
C LEU A 58 17.65 13.88 0.52
N ILE A 59 17.82 12.71 -0.10
CA ILE A 59 16.88 12.19 -1.11
C ILE A 59 15.56 11.82 -0.44
N ILE A 60 15.61 11.16 0.72
CA ILE A 60 14.42 10.79 1.48
C ILE A 60 13.67 12.03 1.96
N ALA A 61 14.37 13.02 2.52
CA ALA A 61 13.77 14.28 2.97
C ALA A 61 13.13 15.05 1.80
N GLY A 62 13.81 15.15 0.66
CA GLY A 62 13.25 15.74 -0.56
C GLY A 62 12.02 14.98 -1.08
N GLY A 63 12.06 13.64 -1.04
CA GLY A 63 10.92 12.79 -1.39
C GLY A 63 9.72 12.99 -0.47
N ILE A 64 9.94 13.04 0.85
CA ILE A 64 8.89 13.32 1.84
C ILE A 64 8.28 14.71 1.63
N ALA A 65 9.09 15.73 1.34
CA ALA A 65 8.58 17.05 1.01
C ALA A 65 7.67 17.01 -0.23
N LEU A 66 8.08 16.31 -1.29
CA LEU A 66 7.27 16.09 -2.49
C LEU A 66 5.96 15.33 -2.18
N VAL A 67 5.97 14.36 -1.27
CA VAL A 67 4.74 13.69 -0.81
C VAL A 67 3.78 14.68 -0.15
N VAL A 68 4.28 15.51 0.77
CA VAL A 68 3.46 16.49 1.50
C VAL A 68 2.80 17.48 0.54
N PHE A 69 3.57 18.08 -0.37
CA PHE A 69 3.02 19.01 -1.37
C PHE A 69 2.13 18.30 -2.39
N GLY A 70 2.54 17.11 -2.84
CA GLY A 70 1.80 16.30 -3.80
C GLY A 70 0.43 15.89 -3.28
N LEU A 71 0.35 15.35 -2.06
CA LEU A 71 -0.90 15.00 -1.40
C LEU A 71 -1.79 16.22 -1.17
N ALA A 72 -1.22 17.37 -0.76
CA ALA A 72 -1.98 18.59 -0.55
C ALA A 72 -2.68 19.03 -1.85
N PHE A 73 -1.94 19.12 -2.96
CA PHE A 73 -2.51 19.50 -4.25
C PHE A 73 -3.47 18.44 -4.80
N PHE A 74 -3.13 17.16 -4.65
CA PHE A 74 -3.95 16.05 -5.14
C PHE A 74 -5.32 16.01 -4.45
N MET A 75 -5.34 15.98 -3.12
CA MET A 75 -6.59 15.93 -2.36
C MET A 75 -7.46 17.17 -2.59
N GLU A 76 -6.84 18.34 -2.68
CA GLU A 76 -7.56 19.58 -2.98
C GLU A 76 -8.14 19.56 -4.40
N GLY A 77 -7.39 19.04 -5.37
CA GLY A 77 -7.85 18.85 -6.74
C GLY A 77 -9.05 17.90 -6.83
N LEU A 78 -9.03 16.80 -6.08
CA LEU A 78 -10.15 15.85 -6.01
C LEU A 78 -11.41 16.48 -5.41
N ILE A 79 -11.27 17.24 -4.32
CA ILE A 79 -12.39 17.90 -3.62
C ILE A 79 -13.03 18.99 -4.48
N ILE A 80 -12.23 19.76 -5.23
CA ILE A 80 -12.75 20.84 -6.09
C ILE A 80 -13.27 20.28 -7.43
N GLY A 81 -12.62 19.25 -7.98
CA GLY A 81 -12.87 18.74 -9.32
C GLY A 81 -13.74 17.48 -9.37
N ILE A 82 -13.18 16.35 -8.95
CA ILE A 82 -13.74 15.01 -9.22
C ILE A 82 -14.92 14.66 -8.31
N MET A 83 -14.85 14.98 -7.03
CA MET A 83 -15.90 14.65 -6.07
C MET A 83 -17.24 15.36 -6.38
N PRO A 84 -17.27 16.67 -6.68
CA PRO A 84 -18.51 17.33 -7.10
C PRO A 84 -19.07 16.71 -8.37
N LEU A 85 -18.23 16.41 -9.37
CA LEU A 85 -18.67 15.71 -10.59
C LEU A 85 -19.40 14.40 -10.26
N GLY A 86 -18.84 13.59 -9.37
CA GLY A 86 -19.48 12.37 -8.86
C GLY A 86 -20.84 12.61 -8.21
N GLU A 87 -20.96 13.61 -7.34
CA GLU A 87 -22.22 13.95 -6.67
C GLU A 87 -23.28 14.45 -7.68
N TYR A 88 -22.89 15.27 -8.66
CA TYR A 88 -23.78 15.75 -9.70
C TYR A 88 -24.24 14.61 -10.61
N CYS A 89 -23.35 13.69 -10.98
CA CYS A 89 -23.71 12.47 -11.71
C CYS A 89 -24.76 11.68 -10.91
N GLY A 90 -24.50 11.43 -9.63
CA GLY A 90 -25.38 10.67 -8.75
C GLY A 90 -26.77 11.28 -8.60
N LYS A 91 -26.88 12.62 -8.57
CA LYS A 91 -28.19 13.31 -8.52
C LYS A 91 -28.96 13.28 -9.85
N GLN A 92 -28.27 13.24 -10.98
CA GLN A 92 -28.92 13.28 -12.30
C GLN A 92 -29.26 11.90 -12.86
N LEU A 93 -28.46 10.88 -12.54
CA LEU A 93 -28.60 9.50 -13.00
C LEU A 93 -30.02 8.94 -12.73
N PRO A 94 -30.56 8.95 -11.49
CA PRO A 94 -31.87 8.36 -11.19
C PRO A 94 -33.05 9.10 -11.81
N ARG A 95 -32.89 10.38 -12.16
CA ARG A 95 -33.99 11.21 -12.69
C ARG A 95 -34.22 11.03 -14.19
N LYS A 96 -33.22 10.55 -14.92
CA LYS A 96 -33.17 10.65 -16.39
C LYS A 96 -32.94 9.33 -17.11
N LEU A 97 -32.48 8.29 -16.41
CA LEU A 97 -32.06 7.04 -17.04
C LEU A 97 -32.79 5.83 -16.44
N HIS A 98 -33.00 4.81 -17.27
CA HIS A 98 -33.50 3.51 -16.84
C HIS A 98 -32.46 2.78 -15.97
N LEU A 99 -32.92 1.91 -15.07
CA LEU A 99 -32.08 1.21 -14.07
C LEU A 99 -30.81 0.60 -14.68
N VAL A 100 -30.93 -0.11 -15.80
CA VAL A 100 -29.80 -0.76 -16.48
C VAL A 100 -28.66 0.21 -16.82
N PHE A 101 -28.98 1.42 -17.30
CA PHE A 101 -27.97 2.43 -17.61
C PHE A 101 -27.32 2.98 -16.35
N ILE A 102 -28.09 3.17 -15.27
CA ILE A 102 -27.54 3.60 -13.98
C ILE A 102 -26.51 2.57 -13.48
N LEU A 103 -26.85 1.28 -13.56
CA LEU A 103 -25.98 0.19 -13.13
C LEU A 103 -24.73 0.08 -14.01
N PHE A 104 -24.87 0.22 -15.33
CA PHE A 104 -23.72 0.23 -16.24
C PHE A 104 -22.78 1.40 -15.93
N PHE A 105 -23.30 2.62 -15.75
CA PHE A 105 -22.46 3.76 -15.39
C PHE A 105 -21.85 3.62 -14.00
N ALA A 106 -22.56 3.07 -13.02
CA ALA A 106 -22.03 2.75 -11.70
C ALA A 106 -20.83 1.80 -11.79
N PHE A 107 -20.94 0.74 -12.60
CA PHE A 107 -19.84 -0.18 -12.87
C PHE A 107 -18.64 0.52 -13.51
N VAL A 108 -18.85 1.29 -14.58
CA VAL A 108 -17.78 1.98 -15.30
C VAL A 108 -17.11 3.05 -14.43
N ILE A 109 -17.87 3.77 -13.60
CA ILE A 109 -17.31 4.75 -12.65
C ILE A 109 -16.45 4.04 -11.61
N GLY A 110 -16.92 2.94 -11.00
CA GLY A 110 -16.14 2.16 -10.05
C GLY A 110 -14.84 1.65 -10.67
N PHE A 111 -14.94 1.05 -11.86
CA PHE A 111 -13.79 0.57 -12.63
C PHE A 111 -12.77 1.69 -12.92
N ALA A 112 -13.23 2.84 -13.41
CA ALA A 112 -12.37 3.97 -13.78
C ALA A 112 -11.76 4.67 -12.56
N ALA A 113 -12.50 4.75 -11.45
CA ALA A 113 -12.04 5.33 -10.19
C ALA A 113 -10.86 4.52 -9.62
N THR A 114 -11.00 3.19 -9.64
CA THR A 114 -9.94 2.28 -9.19
C THR A 114 -8.72 2.32 -10.09
N LEU A 115 -8.89 2.44 -11.41
CA LEU A 115 -7.76 2.63 -12.32
C LEU A 115 -6.97 3.91 -12.01
N ALA A 116 -7.66 4.93 -11.49
CA ALA A 116 -7.06 6.20 -11.09
C ALA A 116 -6.42 6.18 -9.69
N GLU A 117 -6.49 5.06 -8.97
CA GLU A 117 -6.02 4.92 -7.59
C GLU A 117 -4.47 4.85 -7.52
N PRO A 118 -3.77 5.83 -6.91
CA PRO A 118 -2.31 5.83 -6.85
C PRO A 118 -1.72 4.61 -6.14
N ALA A 119 -2.43 4.06 -5.14
CA ALA A 119 -1.96 2.94 -4.34
C ALA A 119 -1.75 1.64 -5.18
N ILE A 120 -2.43 1.50 -6.32
CA ILE A 120 -2.23 0.37 -7.26
C ILE A 120 -0.87 0.48 -7.98
N SER A 121 -0.38 1.69 -8.23
CA SER A 121 0.95 1.86 -8.86
C SER A 121 2.07 1.39 -7.94
N VAL A 122 1.88 1.59 -6.64
CA VAL A 122 2.80 1.18 -5.57
C VAL A 122 2.81 -0.34 -5.43
N LEU A 123 1.63 -0.97 -5.49
CA LEU A 123 1.51 -2.43 -5.50
C LEU A 123 2.31 -3.07 -6.65
N ASN A 124 2.21 -2.52 -7.87
CA ASN A 124 2.98 -3.02 -9.01
C ASN A 124 4.48 -2.77 -8.84
N ALA A 125 4.88 -1.62 -8.31
CA ALA A 125 6.28 -1.33 -8.03
C ALA A 125 6.89 -2.32 -7.01
N ALA A 126 6.10 -2.73 -6.02
CA ALA A 126 6.45 -3.75 -5.04
C ALA A 126 6.74 -5.13 -5.67
N GLY A 127 6.16 -5.43 -6.84
CA GLY A 127 6.43 -6.65 -7.62
C GLY A 127 7.89 -6.86 -8.02
N SER A 128 8.69 -5.80 -8.05
CA SER A 128 10.13 -5.88 -8.34
C SER A 128 10.94 -6.61 -7.28
N SER A 129 10.44 -6.66 -6.04
CA SER A 129 11.13 -7.24 -4.89
C SER A 129 10.80 -8.72 -4.66
N VAL A 130 9.81 -9.25 -5.38
CA VAL A 130 9.40 -10.66 -5.31
C VAL A 130 10.31 -11.48 -6.22
N LYS A 131 10.81 -12.62 -5.74
CA LYS A 131 11.69 -13.49 -6.53
C LYS A 131 10.86 -14.45 -7.40
N PRO A 132 11.21 -14.62 -8.69
CA PRO A 132 10.43 -15.43 -9.61
C PRO A 132 10.48 -16.94 -9.31
N TRP A 133 11.57 -17.46 -8.74
CA TRP A 133 11.69 -18.90 -8.41
C TRP A 133 11.01 -19.29 -7.09
N GLU A 134 10.96 -18.37 -6.10
CA GLU A 134 10.28 -18.61 -4.82
C GLU A 134 8.75 -18.49 -4.94
N SER A 135 8.25 -17.56 -5.75
CA SER A 135 6.81 -17.37 -5.97
C SER A 135 6.50 -16.94 -7.42
N PRO A 136 6.55 -17.88 -8.38
CA PRO A 136 6.40 -17.59 -9.80
C PRO A 136 5.09 -16.91 -10.15
N LEU A 137 3.97 -17.38 -9.58
CA LEU A 137 2.64 -16.82 -9.83
C LEU A 137 2.49 -15.39 -9.29
N LEU A 138 3.02 -15.13 -8.10
CA LEU A 138 3.00 -13.80 -7.49
C LEU A 138 3.84 -12.82 -8.32
N PHE A 139 5.04 -13.24 -8.71
CA PHE A 139 5.91 -12.46 -9.58
C PHE A 139 5.26 -12.18 -10.93
N ALA A 140 4.62 -13.19 -11.55
CA ALA A 140 3.90 -13.06 -12.81
C ALA A 140 2.80 -12.00 -12.72
N LEU A 141 1.93 -12.08 -11.70
CA LEU A 141 0.82 -11.16 -11.49
C LEU A 141 1.26 -9.72 -11.27
N LEU A 142 2.37 -9.49 -10.57
CA LEU A 142 2.84 -8.13 -10.27
C LEU A 142 3.72 -7.53 -11.38
N ASN A 143 4.20 -8.35 -12.34
CA ASN A 143 5.11 -7.91 -13.39
C ASN A 143 4.53 -8.16 -14.80
N GLY A 144 4.72 -9.36 -15.35
CA GLY A 144 4.29 -9.71 -16.71
C GLY A 144 2.78 -9.59 -16.93
N TYR A 145 1.98 -9.96 -15.93
CA TYR A 145 0.52 -9.94 -15.94
C TYR A 145 -0.06 -8.80 -15.08
N SER A 146 0.73 -7.76 -14.79
CA SER A 146 0.29 -6.58 -14.02
C SER A 146 -0.99 -5.95 -14.56
N LEU A 147 -1.16 -5.88 -15.89
CA LEU A 147 -2.40 -5.38 -16.48
C LEU A 147 -3.61 -6.26 -16.13
N HIS A 148 -3.47 -7.59 -16.14
CA HIS A 148 -4.55 -8.52 -15.79
C HIS A 148 -4.92 -8.38 -14.31
N LEU A 149 -3.92 -8.23 -13.44
CA LEU A 149 -4.13 -7.94 -12.03
C LEU A 149 -4.93 -6.64 -11.85
N ILE A 150 -4.48 -5.53 -12.43
CA ILE A 150 -5.16 -4.22 -12.34
C ILE A 150 -6.59 -4.33 -12.88
N LEU A 151 -6.79 -4.94 -14.04
CA LEU A 151 -8.12 -5.11 -14.63
C LEU A 151 -9.04 -5.95 -13.73
N SER A 152 -8.53 -7.03 -13.13
CA SER A 152 -9.30 -7.85 -12.20
C SER A 152 -9.75 -7.06 -10.97
N ILE A 153 -8.86 -6.22 -10.41
CA ILE A 153 -9.17 -5.34 -9.28
C ILE A 153 -10.25 -4.32 -9.68
N CYS A 154 -10.09 -3.66 -10.84
CA CYS A 154 -11.06 -2.69 -11.35
C CYS A 154 -12.44 -3.31 -11.64
N ILE A 155 -12.48 -4.53 -12.18
CA ILE A 155 -13.74 -5.28 -12.38
C ILE A 155 -14.40 -5.58 -11.02
N GLY A 156 -13.61 -6.00 -10.02
CA GLY A 156 -14.09 -6.23 -8.67
C GLY A 156 -14.75 -4.99 -8.06
N VAL A 157 -14.07 -3.84 -8.11
CA VAL A 157 -14.64 -2.58 -7.60
C VAL A 157 -15.85 -2.13 -8.43
N GLY A 158 -15.80 -2.25 -9.76
CA GLY A 158 -16.95 -1.95 -10.62
C GLY A 158 -18.21 -2.74 -10.22
N LEU A 159 -18.06 -4.05 -9.99
CA LEU A 159 -19.15 -4.91 -9.50
C LEU A 159 -19.63 -4.49 -8.11
N ALA A 160 -18.70 -4.16 -7.21
CA ALA A 160 -19.05 -3.67 -5.88
C ALA A 160 -19.86 -2.37 -5.90
N VAL A 161 -19.48 -1.40 -6.74
CA VAL A 161 -20.21 -0.15 -6.90
C VAL A 161 -21.58 -0.38 -7.52
N LEU A 162 -21.68 -1.27 -8.52
CA LEU A 162 -22.96 -1.68 -9.11
C LEU A 162 -23.90 -2.25 -8.05
N ILE A 163 -23.42 -3.20 -7.24
CA ILE A 163 -24.21 -3.83 -6.16
C ILE A 163 -24.51 -2.82 -5.05
N GLY A 164 -23.57 -1.92 -4.75
CA GLY A 164 -23.76 -0.82 -3.82
C GLY A 164 -24.89 0.12 -4.24
N VAL A 165 -24.96 0.48 -5.52
CA VAL A 165 -26.05 1.29 -6.08
C VAL A 165 -27.37 0.53 -6.04
N LEU A 166 -27.40 -0.76 -6.38
CA LEU A 166 -28.61 -1.59 -6.20
C LEU A 166 -29.09 -1.58 -4.75
N ARG A 167 -28.17 -1.78 -3.80
CA ARG A 167 -28.46 -1.73 -2.37
C ARG A 167 -29.10 -0.40 -1.97
N PHE A 168 -28.59 0.73 -2.47
CA PHE A 168 -29.17 2.04 -2.18
C PHE A 168 -30.56 2.24 -2.79
N ILE A 169 -30.76 1.79 -4.03
CA ILE A 169 -32.05 1.92 -4.73
C ILE A 169 -33.13 1.11 -4.01
N TYR A 170 -32.83 -0.13 -3.61
CA TYR A 170 -33.77 -1.05 -2.98
C TYR A 170 -33.78 -0.99 -1.44
N LYS A 171 -33.01 -0.07 -0.83
CA LYS A 171 -32.86 0.08 0.63
C LYS A 171 -32.48 -1.23 1.36
N TRP A 172 -31.60 -2.04 0.76
CA TRP A 172 -31.14 -3.27 1.40
C TRP A 172 -30.15 -2.99 2.55
N SER A 173 -30.23 -3.77 3.63
CA SER A 173 -29.22 -3.73 4.69
C SER A 173 -27.88 -4.28 4.19
N LEU A 174 -26.78 -3.87 4.83
CA LEU A 174 -25.43 -4.34 4.55
C LEU A 174 -25.18 -5.74 5.14
N LYS A 175 -25.86 -6.08 6.25
CA LYS A 175 -25.68 -7.36 6.95
C LYS A 175 -25.75 -8.60 6.04
N PRO A 176 -26.77 -8.79 5.17
CA PRO A 176 -26.84 -9.96 4.30
C PRO A 176 -25.61 -10.09 3.38
N PHE A 177 -25.11 -8.97 2.86
CA PHE A 177 -23.89 -8.97 2.04
C PHE A 177 -22.68 -9.43 2.84
N ILE A 178 -22.52 -8.96 4.08
CA ILE A 178 -21.41 -9.38 4.95
C ILE A 178 -21.45 -10.89 5.23
N TYR A 179 -22.63 -11.42 5.57
CA TYR A 179 -22.79 -12.86 5.88
C TYR A 179 -22.61 -13.78 4.68
N ILE A 180 -22.77 -13.27 3.46
CA ILE A 180 -22.52 -14.06 2.25
C ILE A 180 -21.04 -13.90 1.82
N LEU A 181 -20.58 -12.66 1.69
CA LEU A 181 -19.28 -12.35 1.11
C LEU A 181 -18.12 -12.82 1.97
N PHE A 182 -18.07 -12.48 3.26
CA PHE A 182 -16.89 -12.79 4.08
C PHE A 182 -16.70 -14.29 4.35
N PRO A 183 -17.76 -15.07 4.65
CA PRO A 183 -17.63 -16.53 4.67
C PRO A 183 -17.18 -17.11 3.33
N SER A 184 -17.72 -16.61 2.20
CA SER A 184 -17.27 -17.07 0.88
C SER A 184 -15.80 -16.74 0.60
N LEU A 185 -15.32 -15.57 1.02
CA LEU A 185 -13.92 -15.16 0.92
C LEU A 185 -13.00 -16.02 1.76
N ILE A 186 -13.42 -16.37 2.98
CA ILE A 186 -12.66 -17.26 3.87
C ILE A 186 -12.59 -18.66 3.27
N LEU A 187 -13.71 -19.20 2.77
CA LEU A 187 -13.74 -20.51 2.10
C LEU A 187 -12.85 -20.54 0.86
N LEU A 188 -12.92 -19.49 0.03
CA LEU A 188 -12.07 -19.36 -1.14
C LEU A 188 -10.59 -19.25 -0.73
N SER A 189 -10.26 -18.47 0.30
CA SER A 189 -8.90 -18.35 0.82
C SER A 189 -8.38 -19.65 1.46
N LEU A 190 -9.26 -20.45 2.07
CA LEU A 190 -8.94 -21.78 2.57
C LEU A 190 -8.56 -22.73 1.44
N TYR A 191 -9.22 -22.63 0.28
CA TYR A 191 -8.84 -23.40 -0.91
C TYR A 191 -7.39 -23.10 -1.36
N LEU A 192 -6.93 -21.84 -1.24
CA LEU A 192 -5.57 -21.45 -1.60
C LEU A 192 -4.50 -22.07 -0.68
N LEU A 193 -4.86 -22.38 0.57
CA LEU A 193 -3.96 -23.00 1.55
C LEU A 193 -3.44 -24.36 1.08
N PHE A 194 -4.26 -25.12 0.35
CA PHE A 194 -3.93 -26.47 -0.10
C PHE A 194 -3.04 -26.50 -1.35
N ASN A 195 -2.79 -25.36 -2.00
CA ASN A 195 -2.01 -25.29 -3.22
C ASN A 195 -0.79 -24.37 -3.07
N LYS A 196 0.41 -24.96 -3.07
CA LYS A 196 1.69 -24.24 -2.91
C LYS A 196 1.89 -23.11 -3.93
N LYS A 197 1.34 -23.22 -5.15
CA LYS A 197 1.40 -22.15 -6.15
C LYS A 197 0.57 -20.92 -5.76
N LEU A 198 -0.59 -21.16 -5.15
CA LEU A 198 -1.60 -20.15 -4.86
C LEU A 198 -1.43 -19.53 -3.47
N LEU A 199 -0.76 -20.22 -2.55
CA LEU A 199 -0.59 -19.77 -1.16
C LEU A 199 -0.11 -18.30 -1.04
N PRO A 200 0.95 -17.85 -1.75
CA PRO A 200 1.43 -16.45 -1.67
C PRO A 200 0.44 -15.41 -2.23
N ILE A 201 -0.53 -15.85 -3.05
CA ILE A 201 -1.54 -14.94 -3.63
C ILE A 201 -2.56 -14.50 -2.58
N THR A 202 -2.76 -15.29 -1.52
CA THR A 202 -3.68 -14.92 -0.44
C THR A 202 -3.34 -13.53 0.12
N GLY A 203 -2.06 -13.25 0.38
CA GLY A 203 -1.61 -11.94 0.82
C GLY A 203 -1.92 -10.83 -0.18
N LEU A 204 -1.55 -11.04 -1.44
CA LEU A 204 -1.80 -10.09 -2.52
C LEU A 204 -3.29 -9.76 -2.68
N ALA A 205 -4.16 -10.78 -2.68
CA ALA A 205 -5.59 -10.61 -2.94
C ALA A 205 -6.25 -9.78 -1.83
N TRP A 206 -6.00 -10.11 -0.57
CA TRP A 206 -6.56 -9.38 0.56
C TRP A 206 -6.00 -7.96 0.68
N ASP A 207 -4.69 -7.76 0.45
CA ASP A 207 -4.11 -6.42 0.42
C ASP A 207 -4.66 -5.59 -0.74
N SER A 208 -4.94 -6.20 -1.90
CA SER A 208 -5.58 -5.54 -3.05
C SER A 208 -6.96 -4.99 -2.68
N GLY A 209 -7.75 -5.72 -1.89
CA GLY A 209 -9.01 -5.22 -1.35
C GLY A 209 -8.84 -3.93 -0.55
N GLY A 210 -7.87 -3.89 0.36
CA GLY A 210 -7.52 -2.67 1.10
C GLY A 210 -6.98 -1.54 0.22
N ILE A 211 -6.25 -1.84 -0.84
CA ILE A 211 -5.68 -0.81 -1.74
C ILE A 211 -6.75 -0.06 -2.52
N THR A 212 -7.88 -0.71 -2.82
CA THR A 212 -8.97 -0.10 -3.60
C THR A 212 -9.78 0.96 -2.85
N THR A 213 -9.59 1.09 -1.54
CA THR A 213 -10.32 2.04 -0.71
C THR A 213 -9.54 3.34 -0.48
N GLY A 214 -8.73 3.72 -1.47
CA GLY A 214 -7.87 4.89 -1.41
C GLY A 214 -8.57 6.23 -1.69
N PRO A 215 -7.78 7.32 -1.77
CA PRO A 215 -8.26 8.70 -1.81
C PRO A 215 -9.08 9.08 -3.05
N VAL A 216 -9.03 8.31 -4.14
CA VAL A 216 -9.86 8.60 -5.33
C VAL A 216 -11.18 7.86 -5.26
N THR A 217 -11.09 6.55 -5.00
CA THR A 217 -12.21 5.62 -5.13
C THR A 217 -13.27 5.88 -4.06
N VAL A 218 -12.89 5.99 -2.79
CA VAL A 218 -13.85 6.15 -1.68
C VAL A 218 -14.63 7.45 -1.76
N PRO A 219 -14.00 8.63 -1.86
CA PRO A 219 -14.74 9.89 -1.90
C PRO A 219 -15.69 9.97 -3.10
N LEU A 220 -15.30 9.41 -4.25
CA LEU A 220 -16.12 9.39 -5.45
C LEU A 220 -17.33 8.45 -5.31
N ILE A 221 -17.14 7.23 -4.80
CA ILE A 221 -18.22 6.28 -4.55
C ILE A 221 -19.21 6.84 -3.52
N ILE A 222 -18.71 7.43 -2.44
CA ILE A 222 -19.56 8.07 -1.42
C ILE A 222 -20.33 9.24 -2.02
N ALA A 223 -19.68 10.12 -2.79
CA ALA A 223 -20.33 11.25 -3.45
C ALA A 223 -21.44 10.79 -4.41
N LEU A 224 -21.17 9.75 -5.21
CA LEU A 224 -22.16 9.13 -6.09
C LEU A 224 -23.33 8.54 -5.30
N GLY A 225 -23.04 7.77 -4.25
CA GLY A 225 -24.02 7.12 -3.38
C GLY A 225 -24.94 8.13 -2.68
N ILE A 226 -24.37 9.20 -2.12
CA ILE A 226 -25.13 10.32 -1.52
C ILE A 226 -26.01 10.99 -2.58
N GLY A 227 -25.49 11.20 -3.80
CA GLY A 227 -26.24 11.79 -4.90
C GLY A 227 -27.47 10.95 -5.29
N ILE A 228 -27.31 9.63 -5.41
CA ILE A 228 -28.39 8.70 -5.76
C ILE A 228 -29.41 8.59 -4.63
N SER A 229 -28.93 8.39 -3.40
CA SER A 229 -29.75 8.24 -2.20
C SER A 229 -30.70 9.42 -1.98
N ARG A 230 -30.19 10.66 -2.11
CA ARG A 230 -31.00 11.89 -1.96
C ARG A 230 -32.14 12.01 -2.96
N VAL A 231 -32.04 11.37 -4.13
CA VAL A 231 -33.07 11.46 -5.17
C VAL A 231 -34.15 10.40 -4.98
N ILE A 232 -33.77 9.22 -4.51
CA ILE A 232 -34.66 8.04 -4.44
C ILE A 232 -35.35 7.94 -3.08
N SER A 233 -34.63 8.23 -1.99
CA SER A 233 -35.11 7.95 -0.62
C SER A 233 -35.99 9.05 -0.01
N GLY A 234 -36.12 10.22 -0.65
CA GLY A 234 -36.75 11.39 -0.02
C GLY A 234 -35.93 11.93 1.16
N SER A 235 -36.38 13.03 1.77
CA SER A 235 -35.70 13.68 2.90
C SER A 235 -35.78 12.90 4.22
N ASP A 236 -36.68 11.92 4.31
CA ASP A 236 -36.97 11.16 5.51
C ASP A 236 -36.50 9.71 5.37
N GLU A 237 -35.20 9.53 5.59
CA GLU A 237 -34.57 8.35 6.23
C GLU A 237 -33.04 8.50 6.14
N ASN A 238 -32.34 8.02 7.16
CA ASN A 238 -30.88 8.01 7.32
C ASN A 238 -30.15 7.15 6.26
N ALA A 239 -30.37 7.44 4.98
CA ALA A 239 -29.80 6.75 3.84
C ALA A 239 -28.38 7.29 3.60
N SER A 240 -27.51 6.97 4.56
CA SER A 240 -26.08 7.22 4.47
C SER A 240 -25.52 6.45 3.27
N GLY A 241 -24.67 7.10 2.46
CA GLY A 241 -23.95 6.44 1.36
C GLY A 241 -22.91 5.41 1.83
N LEU A 242 -23.07 4.86 3.04
CA LEU A 242 -22.16 3.95 3.72
C LEU A 242 -22.56 2.49 3.44
N GLY A 243 -21.57 1.60 3.43
CA GLY A 243 -21.62 0.17 3.15
C GLY A 243 -21.05 -0.21 1.78
N VAL A 244 -20.91 0.75 0.85
CA VAL A 244 -20.35 0.46 -0.48
C VAL A 244 -18.84 0.36 -0.45
N VAL A 245 -18.18 1.05 0.49
CA VAL A 245 -16.73 0.93 0.67
C VAL A 245 -16.35 -0.48 1.10
N THR A 246 -17.14 -1.10 1.98
CA THR A 246 -16.99 -2.51 2.38
C THR A 246 -17.10 -3.46 1.18
N LEU A 247 -18.07 -3.25 0.29
CA LEU A 247 -18.19 -4.06 -0.92
C LEU A 247 -17.00 -3.82 -1.85
N ALA A 248 -16.57 -2.56 -1.98
CA ALA A 248 -15.45 -2.16 -2.83
C ALA A 248 -14.13 -2.81 -2.40
N SER A 249 -13.93 -3.09 -1.11
CA SER A 249 -12.76 -3.85 -0.64
C SER A 249 -12.92 -5.37 -0.74
N ALA A 250 -14.14 -5.92 -0.68
CA ALA A 250 -14.37 -7.36 -0.69
C ALA A 250 -14.32 -7.99 -2.10
N PHE A 251 -14.96 -7.37 -3.10
CA PHE A 251 -15.03 -7.94 -4.45
C PHE A 251 -13.68 -8.06 -5.18
N PRO A 252 -12.73 -7.11 -5.05
CA PRO A 252 -11.39 -7.25 -5.63
C PRO A 252 -10.67 -8.50 -5.15
N ILE A 253 -10.89 -8.93 -3.90
CA ILE A 253 -10.27 -10.14 -3.35
C ILE A 253 -10.75 -11.36 -4.14
N ILE A 254 -12.06 -11.44 -4.43
CA ILE A 254 -12.65 -12.51 -5.24
C ILE A 254 -12.06 -12.51 -6.65
N THR A 255 -12.08 -11.35 -7.32
CA THR A 255 -11.63 -11.28 -8.73
C THR A 255 -10.15 -11.55 -8.88
N VAL A 256 -9.29 -11.08 -7.96
CA VAL A 256 -7.85 -11.38 -7.96
C VAL A 256 -7.60 -12.86 -7.75
N ILE A 257 -8.30 -13.50 -6.80
CA ILE A 257 -8.17 -14.95 -6.59
C ILE A 257 -8.60 -15.73 -7.84
N LEU A 258 -9.73 -15.37 -8.46
CA LEU A 258 -10.20 -16.02 -9.69
C LEU A 258 -9.18 -15.87 -10.82
N THR A 259 -8.63 -14.66 -11.02
CA THR A 259 -7.58 -14.43 -12.02
C THR A 259 -6.33 -15.26 -11.73
N ALA A 260 -5.93 -15.40 -10.47
CA ALA A 260 -4.80 -16.23 -10.08
C ALA A 260 -5.04 -17.72 -10.34
N ILE A 261 -6.24 -18.23 -10.06
CA ILE A 261 -6.62 -19.62 -10.35
C ILE A 261 -6.58 -19.90 -11.86
N VAL A 262 -7.07 -18.96 -12.68
CA VAL A 262 -7.05 -19.07 -14.15
C VAL A 262 -5.61 -19.10 -14.67
N LEU A 263 -4.71 -18.27 -14.12
CA LEU A 263 -3.31 -18.20 -14.56
C LEU A 263 -2.42 -19.31 -13.99
N ALA A 264 -2.82 -19.95 -12.87
CA ALA A 264 -2.01 -20.96 -12.19
C ALA A 264 -1.66 -22.17 -13.06
N GLY A 265 -2.49 -22.48 -14.07
CA GLY A 265 -2.25 -23.57 -15.02
C GLY A 265 -1.17 -23.28 -16.06
N SER A 266 -0.86 -22.00 -16.32
CA SER A 266 0.15 -21.59 -17.33
C SER A 266 1.50 -21.22 -16.74
N ILE A 267 1.64 -21.28 -15.41
CA ILE A 267 2.80 -20.81 -14.67
C ILE A 267 3.47 -22.00 -13.95
N PRO A 268 4.81 -22.09 -13.99
CA PRO A 268 5.57 -23.20 -13.41
C PRO A 268 5.43 -23.27 -11.88
N ASN A 269 5.80 -24.42 -11.32
CA ASN A 269 5.90 -24.59 -9.87
C ASN A 269 7.10 -23.79 -9.31
N PRO A 270 7.02 -23.35 -8.03
CA PRO A 270 8.21 -22.92 -7.31
C PRO A 270 9.27 -24.02 -7.30
N ALA A 271 10.52 -23.67 -7.56
CA ALA A 271 11.66 -24.58 -7.65
C ALA A 271 12.95 -23.88 -7.18
N GLY A 272 14.04 -24.64 -7.04
CA GLY A 272 15.37 -24.05 -6.86
C GLY A 272 15.73 -23.12 -8.03
N VAL A 273 16.63 -22.16 -7.81
CA VAL A 273 16.98 -21.15 -8.81
C VAL A 273 17.38 -21.80 -10.14
N ASP A 274 18.29 -22.76 -10.09
CA ASP A 274 18.81 -23.43 -11.28
C ASP A 274 17.74 -24.29 -11.99
N ASP A 275 17.01 -25.13 -11.24
CA ASP A 275 15.91 -25.96 -11.76
C ASP A 275 14.78 -25.12 -12.39
N PHE A 276 14.55 -23.93 -11.83
CA PHE A 276 13.56 -22.99 -12.34
C PHE A 276 13.93 -22.53 -13.75
N PHE A 277 15.16 -22.09 -13.98
CA PHE A 277 15.57 -21.56 -15.28
C PHE A 277 15.83 -22.64 -16.35
N LEU A 278 16.14 -23.87 -15.97
CA LEU A 278 16.28 -24.99 -16.92
C LEU A 278 14.96 -25.34 -17.65
N ASN A 279 13.81 -24.99 -17.06
CA ASN A 279 12.48 -25.21 -17.65
C ASN A 279 12.11 -24.17 -18.72
N HIS A 280 12.57 -24.44 -19.94
CA HIS A 280 12.68 -23.52 -21.09
C HIS A 280 11.40 -22.81 -21.60
N LYS A 281 10.17 -23.30 -21.40
CA LYS A 281 9.00 -22.78 -22.16
C LYS A 281 7.98 -21.99 -21.35
N GLU A 282 7.88 -22.24 -20.06
CA GLU A 282 6.89 -21.59 -19.20
C GLU A 282 7.50 -20.39 -18.47
N VAL A 283 8.80 -20.44 -18.21
CA VAL A 283 9.52 -19.45 -17.41
C VAL A 283 9.68 -18.14 -18.18
N GLU A 284 10.07 -18.19 -19.45
CA GLU A 284 10.20 -16.98 -20.29
C GLU A 284 8.89 -16.18 -20.35
N LYS A 285 7.73 -16.86 -20.39
CA LYS A 285 6.40 -16.23 -20.46
C LYS A 285 6.01 -15.43 -19.22
N ILE A 286 6.71 -15.60 -18.10
CA ILE A 286 6.46 -14.89 -16.86
C ILE A 286 7.14 -13.51 -16.88
N PHE A 287 8.24 -13.38 -17.63
CA PHE A 287 8.99 -12.15 -17.74
C PHE A 287 8.35 -11.22 -18.78
N THR A 288 8.34 -9.92 -18.48
CA THR A 288 7.72 -8.90 -19.35
C THR A 288 8.45 -8.76 -20.67
N THR A 289 9.77 -8.94 -20.67
CA THR A 289 10.62 -8.82 -21.85
C THR A 289 11.73 -9.88 -21.81
N LYS A 290 12.26 -10.24 -22.99
CA LYS A 290 13.34 -11.23 -23.11
C LYS A 290 14.61 -10.75 -22.42
N GLU A 291 14.87 -9.45 -22.45
CA GLU A 291 16.02 -8.82 -21.77
C GLU A 291 15.96 -9.03 -20.25
N LEU A 292 14.77 -8.93 -19.65
CA LEU A 292 14.58 -9.09 -18.20
C LEU A 292 14.79 -10.55 -17.76
N TYR A 293 14.36 -11.49 -18.60
CA TYR A 293 14.66 -12.91 -18.44
C TYR A 293 16.17 -13.15 -18.49
N THR A 294 16.85 -12.57 -19.49
CA THR A 294 18.30 -12.67 -19.67
C THR A 294 19.07 -12.14 -18.47
N GLY A 295 18.77 -10.92 -18.00
CA GLY A 295 19.43 -10.37 -16.81
C GLY A 295 19.14 -11.17 -15.54
N SER A 296 17.99 -11.82 -15.43
CA SER A 296 17.60 -12.59 -14.25
C SER A 296 18.40 -13.89 -14.12
N PHE A 297 18.56 -14.67 -15.19
CA PHE A 297 19.36 -15.90 -15.12
C PHE A 297 20.86 -15.57 -14.98
N LEU A 298 21.35 -14.52 -15.64
CA LEU A 298 22.74 -14.08 -15.56
C LEU A 298 23.15 -13.63 -14.15
N SER A 299 22.24 -13.03 -13.39
CA SER A 299 22.57 -12.51 -12.05
C SER A 299 22.46 -13.56 -10.93
N HIS A 300 21.62 -14.58 -11.10
CA HIS A 300 21.22 -15.48 -10.01
C HIS A 300 21.55 -16.96 -10.21
N CYS A 301 21.74 -17.46 -11.44
CA CYS A 301 22.08 -18.87 -11.66
C CYS A 301 23.54 -19.16 -11.29
N SER A 302 23.80 -20.42 -10.93
CA SER A 302 25.16 -20.95 -10.79
C SER A 302 25.96 -20.85 -12.11
N HIS A 303 27.29 -20.94 -12.03
CA HIS A 303 28.16 -20.77 -13.19
C HIS A 303 27.84 -21.78 -14.31
N ASP A 304 27.70 -23.06 -13.95
CA ASP A 304 27.47 -24.15 -14.89
C ASP A 304 26.14 -24.00 -15.64
N VAL A 305 25.06 -23.72 -14.90
CA VAL A 305 23.70 -23.55 -15.46
C VAL A 305 23.59 -22.28 -16.28
N ARG A 306 24.29 -21.23 -15.87
CA ARG A 306 24.33 -19.96 -16.62
C ARG A 306 25.03 -20.13 -17.96
N GLU A 307 26.17 -20.80 -18.02
CA GLU A 307 26.86 -21.06 -19.29
C GLU A 307 26.02 -21.93 -20.20
N GLU A 308 25.34 -22.94 -19.65
CA GLU A 308 24.39 -23.78 -20.40
C GLU A 308 23.27 -22.95 -21.02
N ILE A 309 22.61 -22.10 -20.22
CA ILE A 309 21.51 -21.23 -20.68
C ILE A 309 22.03 -20.14 -21.64
N ALA A 310 23.17 -19.51 -21.36
CA ALA A 310 23.76 -18.48 -22.21
C ALA A 310 24.17 -19.03 -23.57
N THR A 311 24.72 -20.25 -23.62
CA THR A 311 25.04 -20.95 -24.87
C THR A 311 23.77 -21.27 -25.64
N ARG A 312 22.72 -21.71 -24.94
CA ARG A 312 21.42 -22.04 -25.53
C ARG A 312 20.69 -20.83 -26.11
N GLU A 313 20.72 -19.69 -25.39
CA GLU A 313 20.10 -18.42 -25.81
C GLU A 313 21.01 -17.57 -26.74
N GLN A 314 22.20 -18.06 -27.08
CA GLN A 314 23.21 -17.36 -27.89
C GLN A 314 23.59 -15.98 -27.33
N VAL A 315 23.66 -15.85 -26.01
CA VAL A 315 24.01 -14.59 -25.34
C VAL A 315 25.52 -14.55 -25.08
N ASN A 316 26.23 -13.67 -25.80
CA ASN A 316 27.62 -13.37 -25.51
C ASN A 316 27.72 -12.35 -24.36
N GLN A 317 28.15 -12.79 -23.17
CA GLN A 317 28.15 -11.98 -21.96
C GLN A 317 29.07 -10.74 -22.06
N LYS A 318 30.21 -10.86 -22.75
CA LYS A 318 31.18 -9.76 -22.91
C LYS A 318 30.63 -8.66 -23.82
N GLU A 319 30.06 -9.04 -24.96
CA GLU A 319 29.42 -8.13 -25.91
C GLU A 319 28.19 -7.44 -25.31
N LEU A 320 27.41 -8.17 -24.50
CA LEU A 320 26.31 -7.60 -23.76
C LEU A 320 26.79 -6.51 -22.79
N LEU A 321 27.87 -6.75 -22.04
CA LEU A 321 28.41 -5.73 -21.14
C LEU A 321 28.91 -4.49 -21.90
N GLU A 322 29.67 -4.67 -22.98
CA GLU A 322 30.15 -3.57 -23.82
C GLU A 322 28.98 -2.72 -24.36
N LYS A 323 27.89 -3.37 -24.79
CA LYS A 323 26.66 -2.70 -25.20
C LYS A 323 25.99 -1.94 -24.06
N LEU A 324 25.91 -2.52 -22.87
CA LEU A 324 25.32 -1.89 -21.68
C LEU A 324 26.14 -0.69 -21.18
N ILE A 325 27.47 -0.75 -21.32
CA ILE A 325 28.36 0.37 -21.00
C ILE A 325 28.23 1.49 -22.03
N ALA A 326 28.15 1.15 -23.33
CA ALA A 326 27.93 2.12 -24.40
C ALA A 326 26.56 2.81 -24.29
N ASN A 327 25.55 2.10 -23.77
CA ASN A 327 24.21 2.64 -23.58
C ASN A 327 23.65 2.31 -22.18
N PRO A 328 24.01 3.10 -21.14
CA PRO A 328 23.59 2.88 -19.74
C PRO A 328 22.08 2.78 -19.52
N LEU A 329 21.28 3.28 -20.47
CA LEU A 329 19.82 3.21 -20.41
C LEU A 329 19.29 1.78 -20.56
N GLU A 330 19.99 0.92 -21.32
CA GLU A 330 19.61 -0.49 -21.48
C GLU A 330 19.85 -1.32 -20.22
N ILE A 331 20.65 -0.85 -19.26
CA ILE A 331 20.85 -1.59 -18.00
C ILE A 331 19.50 -1.82 -17.30
N THR A 332 18.61 -0.83 -17.35
CA THR A 332 17.28 -0.92 -16.75
C THR A 332 16.32 -1.86 -17.49
N SER A 333 16.62 -2.25 -18.75
CA SER A 333 15.82 -3.25 -19.48
C SER A 333 16.26 -4.69 -19.19
N TYR A 334 17.52 -4.92 -18.84
CA TYR A 334 18.02 -6.24 -18.45
C TYR A 334 17.95 -6.48 -16.94
N PHE A 335 18.31 -5.47 -16.15
CA PHE A 335 18.40 -5.55 -14.70
C PHE A 335 17.42 -4.56 -14.07
N LYS A 336 16.47 -5.10 -13.30
CA LYS A 336 15.48 -4.30 -12.58
C LYS A 336 16.10 -3.42 -11.51
N ASN A 337 17.12 -3.94 -10.82
CA ASN A 337 17.84 -3.22 -9.78
C ASN A 337 19.30 -3.05 -10.19
N HIS A 338 19.88 -1.89 -9.88
CA HIS A 338 21.31 -1.65 -10.08
C HIS A 338 22.16 -2.67 -9.31
N SER A 339 21.66 -3.18 -8.18
CA SER A 339 22.30 -4.24 -7.40
C SER A 339 22.41 -5.57 -8.14
N ASP A 340 21.49 -5.88 -9.06
CA ASP A 340 21.49 -7.16 -9.78
C ASP A 340 22.45 -7.10 -10.97
N PHE A 341 22.52 -5.94 -11.63
CA PHE A 341 23.58 -5.63 -12.59
C PHE A 341 24.95 -5.67 -11.92
N GLU A 342 25.08 -5.04 -10.75
CA GLU A 342 26.27 -5.10 -9.93
C GLU A 342 26.62 -6.54 -9.59
N LYS A 343 25.71 -7.33 -9.00
CA LYS A 343 25.98 -8.75 -8.68
C LYS A 343 26.51 -9.52 -9.89
N TRP A 344 25.92 -9.32 -11.06
CA TRP A 344 26.39 -9.94 -12.30
C TRP A 344 27.77 -9.43 -12.72
N ALA A 345 27.99 -8.11 -12.73
CA ALA A 345 29.26 -7.49 -13.08
C ALA A 345 30.39 -7.83 -12.08
N PHE A 346 30.06 -8.05 -10.81
CA PHE A 346 30.98 -8.44 -9.74
C PHE A 346 31.32 -9.93 -9.73
N GLN A 347 30.60 -10.76 -10.51
CA GLN A 347 30.86 -12.21 -10.56
C GLN A 347 32.05 -12.57 -11.48
N ASP A 348 32.42 -11.69 -12.40
CA ASP A 348 33.57 -11.87 -13.30
C ASP A 348 34.54 -10.68 -13.16
N ALA A 349 35.80 -10.97 -12.86
CA ALA A 349 36.84 -9.97 -12.66
C ALA A 349 37.06 -9.08 -13.90
N THR A 350 36.81 -9.61 -15.09
CA THR A 350 36.95 -8.92 -16.38
C THR A 350 35.81 -7.92 -16.59
N LEU A 351 34.58 -8.30 -16.23
CA LEU A 351 33.39 -7.44 -16.29
C LEU A 351 33.47 -6.33 -15.23
N TYR A 352 33.99 -6.65 -14.05
CA TYR A 352 34.15 -5.70 -12.96
C TYR A 352 35.12 -4.56 -13.29
N GLN A 353 36.24 -4.86 -13.95
CA GLN A 353 37.22 -3.84 -14.35
C GLN A 353 36.62 -2.86 -15.36
N LEU A 354 35.89 -3.36 -16.37
CA LEU A 354 35.14 -2.55 -17.34
C LEU A 354 34.07 -1.65 -16.70
N TYR A 355 33.39 -2.14 -15.66
CA TYR A 355 32.41 -1.35 -14.89
C TYR A 355 33.07 -0.23 -14.07
N THR A 356 34.18 -0.55 -13.40
CA THR A 356 34.89 0.40 -12.53
C THR A 356 35.47 1.57 -13.34
N ASP A 357 35.96 1.29 -14.55
CA ASP A 357 36.53 2.30 -15.45
C ASP A 357 35.46 3.25 -16.05
N ASN A 358 34.17 2.87 -16.05
CA ASN A 358 33.07 3.65 -16.66
C ASN A 358 32.01 4.12 -15.65
N LYS A 359 32.35 4.17 -14.36
CA LYS A 359 31.40 4.44 -13.28
C LYS A 359 30.71 5.81 -13.39
N ASP A 360 31.43 6.85 -13.81
CA ASP A 360 30.92 8.22 -13.87
C ASP A 360 29.90 8.44 -15.02
N THR A 361 30.07 7.74 -16.15
CA THR A 361 29.13 7.79 -17.30
C THR A 361 27.84 7.03 -17.04
N LEU A 362 27.87 5.98 -16.19
CA LEU A 362 26.71 5.18 -15.81
C LEU A 362 25.74 5.91 -14.85
N THR A 363 26.23 6.90 -14.09
CA THR A 363 25.46 7.60 -13.03
C THR A 363 24.79 8.93 -13.42
N GLY A 364 24.85 9.34 -14.70
CA GLY A 364 24.52 10.72 -15.15
C GLY A 364 23.03 11.13 -15.19
N GLU A 365 22.80 12.45 -15.05
CA GLU A 365 21.54 13.22 -14.96
C GLU A 365 20.36 12.85 -15.91
N LYS A 366 20.62 12.13 -17.01
CA LYS A 366 19.60 11.79 -18.04
C LYS A 366 18.48 10.89 -17.50
N ILE A 367 18.75 10.10 -16.47
CA ILE A 367 17.76 9.22 -15.80
C ILE A 367 16.70 10.05 -15.05
N ARG A 368 17.09 11.18 -14.45
CA ARG A 368 16.24 11.98 -13.55
C ARG A 368 15.11 12.74 -14.26
N ARG A 369 15.34 13.18 -15.51
CA ARG A 369 14.31 13.84 -16.35
C ARG A 369 13.25 12.86 -16.84
N ASN A 370 13.64 11.60 -17.10
CA ASN A 370 12.73 10.58 -17.59
C ASN A 370 11.75 10.10 -16.50
N THR A 371 12.20 10.03 -15.24
CA THR A 371 11.33 9.71 -14.09
C THR A 371 10.20 10.73 -13.90
N PHE A 372 10.47 12.03 -14.10
CA PHE A 372 9.45 13.07 -13.95
C PHE A 372 8.38 12.96 -15.04
N ILE A 373 8.79 12.78 -16.30
CA ILE A 373 7.87 12.64 -17.44
C ILE A 373 7.05 11.35 -17.32
N LYS A 374 7.68 10.23 -16.94
CA LYS A 374 7.00 8.95 -16.71
C LYS A 374 5.91 9.08 -15.64
N ASN A 375 6.26 9.62 -14.47
CA ASN A 375 5.30 9.80 -13.38
C ASN A 375 4.20 10.81 -13.72
N GLY A 376 4.51 11.85 -14.50
CA GLY A 376 3.52 12.79 -15.02
C GLY A 376 2.53 12.14 -15.99
N LEU A 377 3.03 11.30 -16.90
CA LEU A 377 2.18 10.56 -17.83
C LEU A 377 1.27 9.56 -17.11
N LEU A 378 1.78 8.88 -16.07
CA LEU A 378 0.97 8.01 -15.21
C LEU A 378 -0.16 8.79 -14.53
N ALA A 379 0.13 9.98 -13.99
CA ALA A 379 -0.88 10.84 -13.37
C ALA A 379 -1.96 11.31 -14.36
N VAL A 380 -1.55 11.71 -15.57
CA VAL A 380 -2.49 12.08 -16.65
C VAL A 380 -3.36 10.89 -17.04
N ARG A 381 -2.76 9.72 -17.27
CA ARG A 381 -3.48 8.50 -17.66
C ARG A 381 -4.44 8.00 -16.58
N ALA A 382 -4.17 8.29 -15.31
CA ALA A 382 -5.06 7.99 -14.21
C ALA A 382 -6.26 8.95 -14.14
N ILE A 383 -6.00 10.26 -14.05
CA ILE A 383 -7.04 11.24 -13.69
C ILE A 383 -7.87 11.70 -14.89
N LEU A 384 -7.24 11.86 -16.06
CA LEU A 384 -7.90 12.47 -17.22
C LEU A 384 -9.02 11.59 -17.79
N PRO A 385 -8.85 10.26 -17.95
CA PRO A 385 -9.95 9.41 -18.42
C PRO A 385 -11.15 9.39 -17.49
N LEU A 386 -10.92 9.33 -16.17
CA LEU A 386 -12.00 9.38 -15.17
C LEU A 386 -12.75 10.73 -15.23
N SER A 387 -12.01 11.83 -15.27
CA SER A 387 -12.59 13.17 -15.34
C SER A 387 -13.39 13.37 -16.62
N LEU A 388 -12.85 12.92 -17.75
CA LEU A 388 -13.51 12.98 -19.05
C LEU A 388 -14.78 12.12 -19.07
N LEU A 389 -14.72 10.89 -18.51
CA LEU A 389 -15.87 10.01 -18.37
C LEU A 389 -17.01 10.71 -17.61
N LEU A 390 -16.71 11.34 -16.47
CA LEU A 390 -17.72 12.04 -15.66
C LEU A 390 -18.27 13.28 -16.38
N ILE A 391 -17.41 14.06 -17.03
CA ILE A 391 -17.81 15.24 -17.82
C ILE A 391 -18.71 14.83 -19.00
N LEU A 392 -18.33 13.76 -19.70
CA LEU A 392 -19.06 13.21 -20.83
C LEU A 392 -20.43 12.73 -20.36
N LEU A 393 -20.49 11.95 -19.27
CA LEU A 393 -21.73 11.49 -18.66
C LEU A 393 -22.67 12.66 -18.34
N LEU A 394 -22.16 13.73 -17.71
CA LEU A 394 -22.96 14.91 -17.40
C LEU A 394 -23.42 15.69 -18.65
N THR A 395 -22.61 15.72 -19.70
CA THR A 395 -22.91 16.47 -20.92
C THR A 395 -23.92 15.74 -21.81
N PHE A 396 -23.87 14.41 -21.85
CA PHE A 396 -24.82 13.60 -22.61
C PHE A 396 -26.17 13.42 -21.90
N LEU A 397 -26.24 13.63 -20.58
CA LEU A 397 -27.52 13.61 -19.85
C LEU A 397 -28.40 14.81 -20.24
N PRO A 398 -29.68 14.60 -20.67
CA PRO A 398 -30.54 15.68 -21.17
C PRO A 398 -30.75 16.80 -20.14
N GLY A 399 -30.26 18.02 -20.38
CA GLY A 399 -30.34 19.14 -19.43
C GLY A 399 -29.25 19.13 -18.34
N GLY A 400 -28.21 18.32 -18.50
CA GLY A 400 -26.99 18.40 -17.70
C GLY A 400 -26.16 19.61 -18.10
N SER A 401 -25.80 20.46 -17.13
CA SER A 401 -24.81 21.51 -17.34
C SER A 401 -23.65 21.27 -16.39
N LEU A 402 -22.44 21.44 -16.90
CA LEU A 402 -21.24 21.30 -16.10
C LEU A 402 -21.20 22.45 -15.07
N PRO A 403 -21.37 22.17 -13.77
CA PRO A 403 -21.46 23.21 -12.76
C PRO A 403 -20.05 23.75 -12.50
N ARG A 404 -19.87 25.08 -12.59
CA ARG A 404 -18.59 25.74 -12.27
C ARG A 404 -17.40 25.12 -13.04
N ARG A 405 -17.45 25.22 -14.37
CA ARG A 405 -16.46 24.61 -15.30
C ARG A 405 -15.02 24.99 -14.99
N ASP A 406 -14.82 26.23 -14.55
CA ASP A 406 -13.56 26.79 -14.11
C ASP A 406 -13.00 26.12 -12.86
N GLU A 407 -13.84 25.88 -11.84
CA GLU A 407 -13.45 25.16 -10.63
C GLU A 407 -13.10 23.69 -10.96
N ILE A 408 -13.90 23.02 -11.78
CA ILE A 408 -13.64 21.63 -12.17
C ILE A 408 -12.33 21.50 -12.96
N ALA A 409 -12.10 22.36 -13.95
CA ALA A 409 -10.87 22.35 -14.73
C ALA A 409 -9.64 22.60 -13.84
N LEU A 410 -9.73 23.56 -12.91
CA LEU A 410 -8.69 23.81 -11.92
C LEU A 410 -8.44 22.57 -11.05
N GLY A 411 -9.50 21.92 -10.56
CA GLY A 411 -9.41 20.73 -9.73
C GLY A 411 -8.73 19.55 -10.45
N VAL A 412 -9.06 19.32 -11.72
CA VAL A 412 -8.42 18.27 -12.54
C VAL A 412 -6.93 18.56 -12.76
N ILE A 413 -6.57 19.81 -13.10
CA ILE A 413 -5.16 20.21 -13.28
C ILE A 413 -4.39 20.05 -11.97
N LEU A 414 -4.96 20.50 -10.85
CA LEU A 414 -4.35 20.40 -9.54
C LEU A 414 -4.16 18.94 -9.10
N SER A 415 -5.12 18.06 -9.43
CA SER A 415 -5.03 16.63 -9.17
C SER A 415 -3.86 16.00 -9.94
N ILE A 416 -3.69 16.34 -11.23
CA ILE A 416 -2.61 15.78 -12.05
C ILE A 416 -1.24 16.24 -11.54
N ILE A 417 -1.09 17.52 -11.22
CA ILE A 417 0.15 18.07 -10.65
C ILE A 417 0.44 17.40 -9.30
N GLY A 418 -0.56 17.32 -8.42
CA GLY A 418 -0.44 16.69 -7.12
C GLY A 418 -0.03 15.22 -7.20
N MET A 419 -0.70 14.44 -8.05
CA MET A 419 -0.42 13.01 -8.24
C MET A 419 0.98 12.79 -8.83
N THR A 420 1.44 13.67 -9.73
CA THR A 420 2.80 13.61 -10.28
C THR A 420 3.86 13.79 -9.19
N LEU A 421 3.73 14.86 -8.39
CA LEU A 421 4.65 15.14 -7.29
C LEU A 421 4.60 14.04 -6.22
N PHE A 422 3.39 13.55 -5.94
CA PHE A 422 3.15 12.51 -4.95
C PHE A 422 3.81 11.18 -5.32
N ASN A 423 3.63 10.69 -6.56
CA ASN A 423 4.23 9.43 -7.01
C ASN A 423 5.77 9.48 -6.95
N ILE A 424 6.37 10.60 -7.37
CA ILE A 424 7.82 10.82 -7.27
C ILE A 424 8.25 10.85 -5.80
N GLY A 425 7.46 11.49 -4.94
CA GLY A 425 7.71 11.56 -3.52
C GLY A 425 7.66 10.20 -2.82
N ILE A 426 6.71 9.33 -3.20
CA ILE A 426 6.64 7.96 -2.67
C ILE A 426 7.88 7.17 -3.08
N GLU A 427 8.21 7.18 -4.37
CA GLU A 427 9.33 6.41 -4.93
C GLU A 427 10.66 6.80 -4.26
N LYS A 428 10.89 8.09 -4.04
CA LYS A 428 12.16 8.59 -3.49
C LYS A 428 12.19 8.71 -1.96
N GLY A 429 11.03 8.88 -1.34
CA GLY A 429 10.89 9.19 0.08
C GLY A 429 10.33 8.02 0.88
N LEU A 430 9.00 7.90 0.92
CA LEU A 430 8.30 6.97 1.83
C LEU A 430 8.61 5.49 1.56
N SER A 431 8.68 5.08 0.29
CA SER A 431 8.99 3.68 -0.06
C SER A 431 10.42 3.31 0.35
N ASN A 432 11.38 4.20 0.09
CA ASN A 432 12.78 4.01 0.50
C ASN A 432 12.93 3.97 2.02
N LEU A 433 12.27 4.88 2.74
CA LEU A 433 12.27 4.89 4.20
C LEU A 433 11.64 3.61 4.75
N GLY A 434 10.48 3.20 4.22
CA GLY A 434 9.79 1.96 4.59
C GLY A 434 10.64 0.71 4.34
N SER A 435 11.30 0.63 3.19
CA SER A 435 12.20 -0.47 2.83
C SER A 435 13.43 -0.53 3.74
N GLN A 436 14.09 0.60 3.99
CA GLN A 436 15.24 0.65 4.92
C GLN A 436 14.85 0.20 6.32
N VAL A 437 13.73 0.72 6.84
CA VAL A 437 13.22 0.30 8.13
C VAL A 437 12.87 -1.19 8.10
N GLY A 438 12.13 -1.67 7.10
CA GLY A 438 11.73 -3.07 6.98
C GLY A 438 12.89 -4.05 6.93
N ILE A 439 13.94 -3.75 6.15
CA ILE A 439 15.14 -4.58 6.06
C ILE A 439 15.92 -4.56 7.38
N THR A 440 15.95 -3.43 8.09
CA THR A 440 16.70 -3.33 9.35
C THR A 440 15.92 -3.84 10.56
N LEU A 441 14.61 -3.95 10.46
CA LEU A 441 13.72 -4.27 11.57
C LEU A 441 13.97 -5.65 12.23
N PRO A 442 14.33 -6.72 11.48
CA PRO A 442 14.72 -7.98 12.08
C PRO A 442 15.97 -7.91 12.96
N ALA A 443 16.79 -6.84 12.87
CA ALA A 443 17.90 -6.58 13.79
C ALA A 443 17.46 -6.40 15.24
N THR A 444 16.17 -6.27 15.52
CA THR A 444 15.66 -6.28 16.91
C THR A 444 15.79 -7.65 17.58
N PHE A 445 15.72 -8.75 16.80
CA PHE A 445 15.71 -10.11 17.31
C PHE A 445 16.72 -11.06 16.64
N LYS A 446 17.29 -10.73 15.48
CA LYS A 446 18.24 -11.60 14.74
C LYS A 446 19.36 -10.78 14.13
N THR A 447 20.58 -11.31 14.10
CA THR A 447 21.68 -10.70 13.36
C THR A 447 21.39 -10.69 11.86
N ILE A 448 21.46 -9.51 11.24
CA ILE A 448 21.25 -9.31 9.80
C ILE A 448 22.45 -8.64 9.15
N ASP A 449 22.60 -8.86 7.86
CA ASP A 449 23.58 -8.17 7.02
C ASP A 449 22.99 -6.81 6.58
N ILE A 450 23.75 -5.73 6.72
CA ILE A 450 23.32 -4.38 6.30
C ILE A 450 23.61 -4.20 4.80
N PRO A 451 22.59 -4.00 3.95
CA PRO A 451 22.83 -3.72 2.54
C PRO A 451 23.54 -2.38 2.34
N GLY A 452 24.54 -2.37 1.45
CA GLY A 452 25.28 -1.15 1.06
C GLY A 452 26.55 -0.88 1.86
N GLU A 453 26.83 -1.59 2.96
CA GLU A 453 28.09 -1.51 3.70
C GLU A 453 28.99 -2.72 3.42
N LYS A 454 29.29 -2.95 2.13
CA LYS A 454 30.37 -3.87 1.74
C LYS A 454 31.70 -3.13 1.81
N LYS A 455 32.59 -3.56 2.70
CA LYS A 455 33.97 -3.09 2.77
C LYS A 455 34.87 -4.12 2.10
N ILE A 456 35.67 -3.66 1.15
CA ILE A 456 36.72 -4.48 0.54
C ILE A 456 38.01 -4.22 1.31
N ILE A 457 38.54 -5.26 1.94
CA ILE A 457 39.86 -5.24 2.56
C ILE A 457 40.83 -5.76 1.51
N LYS A 458 41.67 -4.86 0.99
CA LYS A 458 42.73 -5.20 0.03
C LYS A 458 43.95 -5.72 0.79
N ASP A 459 44.74 -6.55 0.11
CA ASP A 459 45.95 -7.19 0.67
C ASP A 459 45.68 -7.98 1.96
N PHE A 460 44.52 -8.64 2.02
CA PHE A 460 44.11 -9.47 3.15
C PHE A 460 45.00 -10.71 3.25
N ASP A 461 45.71 -10.83 4.36
CA ASP A 461 46.52 -12.00 4.69
C ASP A 461 45.66 -13.04 5.44
N GLU A 462 45.68 -14.30 5.02
CA GLU A 462 44.94 -15.36 5.72
C GLU A 462 45.57 -15.68 7.09
N SER A 463 46.85 -15.32 7.29
CA SER A 463 47.57 -15.59 8.54
C SER A 463 46.97 -14.89 9.78
N ILE A 464 46.23 -13.80 9.60
CA ILE A 464 45.55 -13.06 10.68
C ILE A 464 44.23 -13.69 11.12
N VAL A 465 43.77 -14.75 10.44
CA VAL A 465 42.52 -15.45 10.77
C VAL A 465 42.72 -16.36 11.97
N ILE A 466 42.03 -16.04 13.06
CA ILE A 466 42.00 -16.81 14.29
C ILE A 466 40.88 -17.84 14.21
N ARG A 467 41.19 -19.09 14.51
CA ARG A 467 40.21 -20.19 14.59
C ARG A 467 39.98 -20.55 16.04
N SER A 468 38.75 -20.41 16.53
CA SER A 468 38.34 -20.84 17.87
C SER A 468 37.24 -21.90 17.79
N THR A 469 37.13 -22.71 18.85
CA THR A 469 36.02 -23.64 19.00
C THR A 469 35.13 -23.11 20.12
N THR A 470 33.86 -22.83 19.80
CA THR A 470 32.87 -22.38 20.78
C THR A 470 32.55 -23.50 21.78
N ALA A 471 32.04 -23.16 22.97
CA ALA A 471 31.66 -24.16 24.00
C ALA A 471 30.63 -25.21 23.51
N SER A 472 29.93 -24.93 22.40
CA SER A 472 29.02 -25.84 21.69
C SER A 472 29.71 -26.82 20.72
N GLY A 473 31.05 -26.80 20.60
CA GLY A 473 31.81 -27.61 19.65
C GLY A 473 31.89 -27.04 18.22
N GLU A 474 31.27 -25.88 17.98
CA GLU A 474 31.25 -25.23 16.67
C GLU A 474 32.59 -24.49 16.40
N LYS A 475 33.28 -24.81 15.30
CA LYS A 475 34.52 -24.14 14.88
C LYS A 475 34.20 -22.82 14.18
N LYS A 476 34.71 -21.69 14.69
CA LYS A 476 34.52 -20.35 14.10
C LYS A 476 35.87 -19.74 13.74
N ALA A 477 35.96 -19.19 12.54
CA ALA A 477 37.11 -18.42 12.07
C ALA A 477 36.76 -16.92 12.09
N PHE A 478 37.67 -16.07 12.56
CA PHE A 478 37.47 -14.62 12.63
C PHE A 478 38.79 -13.86 12.64
N PHE A 479 38.76 -12.56 12.34
CA PHE A 479 39.88 -11.63 12.47
C PHE A 479 39.41 -10.31 13.13
N TYR A 480 40.34 -9.45 13.53
CA TYR A 480 39.99 -8.13 14.08
C TYR A 480 40.25 -7.04 13.04
N LEU A 481 39.24 -6.18 12.83
CA LEU A 481 39.36 -4.97 12.02
C LEU A 481 39.39 -3.76 12.94
N GLU A 482 40.42 -2.92 12.79
CA GLU A 482 40.49 -1.65 13.48
C GLU A 482 39.54 -0.64 12.83
N GLU A 483 38.56 -0.17 13.58
CA GLU A 483 37.69 0.94 13.18
C GLU A 483 37.91 2.15 14.10
N LYS A 484 37.40 3.33 13.72
CA LYS A 484 37.53 4.57 14.51
C LYS A 484 37.01 4.46 15.95
N SER A 485 36.18 3.45 16.24
CA SER A 485 35.57 3.15 17.54
C SER A 485 36.21 1.95 18.28
N GLY A 486 37.32 1.39 17.78
CA GLY A 486 38.04 0.26 18.37
C GLY A 486 38.16 -0.96 17.45
N TYR A 487 38.70 -2.06 17.97
CA TYR A 487 38.82 -3.33 17.24
C TYR A 487 37.49 -4.08 17.21
N LYS A 488 36.99 -4.38 16.01
CA LYS A 488 35.77 -5.15 15.78
C LYS A 488 36.11 -6.54 15.26
N GLN A 489 35.54 -7.56 15.90
CA GLN A 489 35.71 -8.95 15.47
C GLN A 489 34.85 -9.22 14.23
N ILE A 490 35.47 -9.71 13.16
CA ILE A 490 34.82 -10.04 11.88
C ILE A 490 34.93 -11.54 11.62
N PRO A 491 33.81 -12.25 11.39
CA PRO A 491 33.86 -13.65 10.99
C PRO A 491 34.52 -13.80 9.62
N PHE A 492 35.41 -14.78 9.49
CA PHE A 492 36.07 -15.12 8.23
C PHE A 492 35.28 -16.21 7.51
N ASP A 493 34.81 -15.91 6.31
CA ASP A 493 34.14 -16.84 5.42
C ASP A 493 34.98 -17.03 4.15
N LYS A 494 35.32 -18.27 3.82
CA LYS A 494 36.19 -18.59 2.68
C LYS A 494 35.54 -18.19 1.34
N THR A 495 34.21 -18.15 1.27
CA THR A 495 33.46 -17.72 0.07
C THR A 495 33.60 -16.21 -0.22
N SER A 496 33.98 -15.43 0.79
CA SER A 496 34.14 -13.97 0.69
C SER A 496 35.59 -13.53 0.49
N PHE A 497 36.52 -14.49 0.40
CA PHE A 497 37.94 -14.27 0.18
C PHE A 497 38.36 -14.66 -1.23
N ASN A 498 39.05 -13.77 -1.93
CA ASN A 498 39.62 -14.04 -3.24
C ASN A 498 41.11 -14.37 -3.12
N GLU A 499 41.46 -15.66 -3.20
CA GLU A 499 42.84 -16.16 -3.08
C GLU A 499 43.80 -15.55 -4.14
N ASN A 500 43.31 -15.23 -5.35
CA ASN A 500 44.14 -14.71 -6.44
C ASN A 500 44.50 -13.23 -6.29
N LYS A 501 43.64 -12.43 -5.63
CA LYS A 501 43.82 -10.97 -5.45
C LYS A 501 44.14 -10.56 -4.01
N LYS A 502 44.11 -11.51 -3.06
CA LYS A 502 44.18 -11.23 -1.62
C LYS A 502 43.15 -10.17 -1.18
N GLU A 503 41.91 -10.28 -1.66
CA GLU A 503 40.84 -9.35 -1.31
C GLU A 503 39.80 -10.07 -0.45
N PHE A 504 39.42 -9.47 0.68
CA PHE A 504 38.33 -9.95 1.52
C PHE A 504 37.15 -8.99 1.48
N ILE A 505 35.98 -9.50 1.11
CA ILE A 505 34.74 -8.72 1.04
C ILE A 505 33.97 -8.90 2.35
N TYR A 506 34.00 -7.90 3.21
CA TYR A 506 33.22 -7.89 4.44
C TYR A 506 31.88 -7.18 4.23
N THR A 507 30.78 -7.83 4.60
CA THR A 507 29.47 -7.18 4.70
C THR A 507 29.18 -6.89 6.17
N ALA A 508 28.98 -5.63 6.53
CA ALA A 508 28.69 -5.25 7.91
C ALA A 508 27.44 -5.94 8.43
N LYS A 509 27.54 -6.59 9.59
CA LYS A 509 26.41 -7.23 10.28
C LYS A 509 25.97 -6.40 11.49
N THR A 510 24.68 -6.22 11.67
CA THR A 510 24.09 -5.66 12.90
C THR A 510 23.41 -6.78 13.67
N GLY A 511 23.78 -6.92 14.94
CA GLY A 511 23.25 -7.94 15.84
C GLY A 511 21.92 -7.58 16.47
N PRO A 512 21.26 -8.54 17.13
CA PRO A 512 20.04 -8.30 17.89
C PRO A 512 20.27 -7.19 18.92
N VAL A 513 19.38 -6.19 18.98
CA VAL A 513 19.43 -5.08 19.96
C VAL A 513 19.57 -5.58 21.41
N THR A 514 19.03 -6.77 21.69
CA THR A 514 19.06 -7.41 23.02
C THR A 514 20.30 -8.30 23.26
N GLY A 515 21.22 -8.37 22.30
CA GLY A 515 22.47 -9.17 22.38
C GLY A 515 22.30 -10.69 22.20
N LYS A 516 21.06 -11.21 22.21
CA LYS A 516 20.75 -12.63 21.96
C LYS A 516 19.87 -12.80 20.74
N ASN A 517 20.25 -13.74 19.86
CA ASN A 517 19.39 -14.13 18.74
C ASN A 517 18.10 -14.77 19.25
N ASN A 518 16.98 -14.42 18.62
CA ASN A 518 15.61 -14.83 18.91
C ASN A 518 15.15 -14.53 20.34
N SER A 519 15.57 -13.40 20.91
CA SER A 519 15.09 -12.96 22.23
C SER A 519 13.62 -12.55 22.20
N ILE A 520 12.84 -12.99 23.20
CA ILE A 520 11.43 -12.62 23.40
C ILE A 520 11.29 -11.09 23.49
N ALA A 521 12.23 -10.40 24.13
CA ALA A 521 12.23 -8.95 24.24
C ALA A 521 12.39 -8.25 22.87
N GLY A 522 13.16 -8.85 21.95
CA GLY A 522 13.31 -8.35 20.57
C GLY A 522 12.01 -8.47 19.78
N PHE A 523 11.33 -9.62 19.87
CA PHE A 523 10.01 -9.80 19.25
C PHE A 523 8.95 -8.87 19.85
N PHE A 524 8.95 -8.67 21.16
CA PHE A 524 8.02 -7.77 21.83
C PHE A 524 8.22 -6.30 21.41
N LEU A 525 9.48 -5.85 21.34
CA LEU A 525 9.84 -4.52 20.84
C LEU A 525 9.33 -4.31 19.41
N LEU A 526 9.45 -5.35 18.57
CA LEU A 526 8.98 -5.34 17.20
C LEU A 526 7.46 -5.26 17.08
N ILE A 527 6.71 -6.01 17.89
CA ILE A 527 5.24 -5.94 17.90
C ILE A 527 4.77 -4.56 18.38
N ILE A 528 5.40 -4.00 19.43
CA ILE A 528 5.13 -2.63 19.89
C ILE A 528 5.42 -1.62 18.78
N PHE A 529 6.53 -1.80 18.06
CA PHE A 529 6.89 -0.95 16.94
C PHE A 529 5.80 -0.96 15.86
N ALA A 530 5.38 -2.15 15.43
CA ALA A 530 4.32 -2.34 14.47
C ALA A 530 3.00 -1.69 14.94
N PHE A 531 2.66 -1.85 16.23
CA PHE A 531 1.47 -1.24 16.82
C PHE A 531 1.50 0.29 16.76
N ILE A 532 2.59 0.91 17.22
CA ILE A 532 2.72 2.37 17.25
C ILE A 532 2.76 2.92 15.82
N MET A 533 3.41 2.22 14.89
CA MET A 533 3.39 2.60 13.48
C MET A 533 1.96 2.59 12.94
N GLY A 534 1.24 1.46 13.05
CA GLY A 534 -0.12 1.33 12.56
C GLY A 534 -1.05 2.39 13.16
N TYR A 535 -0.94 2.62 14.46
CA TYR A 535 -1.66 3.68 15.16
C TYR A 535 -1.34 5.07 14.60
N SER A 536 -0.05 5.44 14.49
CA SER A 536 0.40 6.78 14.06
C SER A 536 0.02 7.09 12.62
N VAL A 537 0.17 6.10 11.73
CA VAL A 537 -0.19 6.22 10.32
C VAL A 537 -1.70 6.42 10.16
N THR A 538 -2.51 5.72 10.95
CA THR A 538 -3.97 5.88 10.93
C THR A 538 -4.41 7.27 11.39
N LEU A 539 -3.76 7.84 12.41
CA LEU A 539 -4.04 9.20 12.85
C LEU A 539 -3.73 10.25 11.77
N ALA A 540 -2.78 9.94 10.90
CA ALA A 540 -2.36 10.80 9.80
C ALA A 540 -3.26 10.68 8.56
N GLU A 541 -4.19 9.73 8.53
CA GLU A 541 -4.98 9.41 7.35
C GLU A 541 -6.07 10.47 7.06
N PRO A 542 -5.97 11.24 5.95
CA PRO A 542 -6.93 12.30 5.66
C PRO A 542 -8.34 11.78 5.40
N ALA A 543 -8.46 10.61 4.75
CA ALA A 543 -9.76 10.04 4.41
C ALA A 543 -10.54 9.64 5.67
N LEU A 544 -9.85 9.13 6.70
CA LEU A 544 -10.47 8.74 7.97
C LEU A 544 -10.98 9.95 8.74
N ASN A 545 -10.23 11.05 8.71
CA ASN A 545 -10.66 12.31 9.31
C ASN A 545 -11.91 12.86 8.61
N ALA A 546 -11.98 12.78 7.28
CA ALA A 546 -13.16 13.18 6.52
C ALA A 546 -14.39 12.32 6.88
N LEU A 547 -14.22 10.99 6.93
CA LEU A 547 -15.29 10.08 7.35
C LEU A 547 -15.78 10.43 8.77
N GLY A 548 -14.86 10.68 9.71
CA GLY A 548 -15.23 11.05 11.07
C GLY A 548 -16.05 12.34 11.18
N ILE A 549 -15.79 13.35 10.32
CA ILE A 549 -16.60 14.57 10.25
C ILE A 549 -18.02 14.23 9.76
N THR A 550 -18.13 13.49 8.65
CA THR A 550 -19.45 13.11 8.11
C THR A 550 -20.26 12.27 9.09
N LEU A 551 -19.60 11.41 9.86
CA LEU A 551 -20.27 10.57 10.86
C LEU A 551 -20.71 11.37 12.08
N GLU A 552 -19.93 12.35 12.53
CA GLU A 552 -20.33 13.22 13.63
C GLU A 552 -21.58 14.04 13.27
N GLU A 553 -21.70 14.48 12.01
CA GLU A 553 -22.89 15.14 11.47
C GLU A 553 -24.11 14.21 11.42
N ILE A 554 -23.95 12.98 10.91
CA ILE A 554 -25.06 12.01 10.78
C ILE A 554 -25.52 11.47 12.15
N THR A 555 -24.60 11.34 13.11
CA THR A 555 -24.89 10.77 14.44
C THR A 555 -25.30 11.81 15.47
N VAL A 556 -25.52 13.07 15.07
CA VAL A 556 -25.88 14.19 15.96
C VAL A 556 -24.90 14.28 17.13
N GLY A 557 -23.60 14.10 16.85
CA GLY A 557 -22.53 14.16 17.85
C GLY A 557 -22.44 12.99 18.83
N THR A 558 -23.32 11.98 18.75
CA THR A 558 -23.23 10.79 19.63
C THR A 558 -21.97 9.97 19.37
N PHE A 559 -21.51 9.92 18.12
CA PHE A 559 -20.26 9.30 17.72
C PHE A 559 -19.26 10.38 17.27
N THR A 560 -18.43 10.85 18.19
CA THR A 560 -17.48 11.93 17.88
C THR A 560 -16.38 11.48 16.93
N ARG A 561 -15.92 12.39 16.06
CA ARG A 561 -14.77 12.16 15.17
C ARG A 561 -13.54 11.65 15.89
N LYS A 562 -13.26 12.19 17.09
CA LYS A 562 -12.11 11.77 17.91
C LYS A 562 -12.24 10.31 18.34
N LEU A 563 -13.42 9.90 18.80
CA LEU A 563 -13.68 8.53 19.25
C LEU A 563 -13.57 7.53 18.10
N LEU A 564 -14.05 7.89 16.89
CA LEU A 564 -13.85 7.07 15.69
C LEU A 564 -12.36 6.86 15.39
N ILE A 565 -11.62 7.96 15.21
CA ILE A 565 -10.22 7.92 14.78
C ILE A 565 -9.37 7.11 15.77
N GLN A 566 -9.61 7.28 17.06
CA GLN A 566 -8.89 6.56 18.11
C GLN A 566 -9.21 5.06 18.11
N SER A 567 -10.50 4.71 17.99
CA SER A 567 -10.93 3.30 17.93
C SER A 567 -10.33 2.58 16.72
N VAL A 568 -10.37 3.23 15.55
CA VAL A 568 -9.80 2.71 14.31
C VAL A 568 -8.29 2.58 14.42
N ALA A 569 -7.59 3.59 14.93
CA ALA A 569 -6.12 3.56 15.07
C ALA A 569 -5.62 2.46 16.01
N ILE A 570 -6.34 2.18 17.11
CA ILE A 570 -6.03 1.04 18.00
C ILE A 570 -6.18 -0.28 17.24
N GLY A 571 -7.28 -0.44 16.49
CA GLY A 571 -7.51 -1.64 15.68
C GLY A 571 -6.42 -1.84 14.62
N VAL A 572 -6.04 -0.79 13.89
CA VAL A 572 -4.96 -0.86 12.89
C VAL A 572 -3.64 -1.25 13.55
N GLY A 573 -3.30 -0.66 14.71
CA GLY A 573 -2.10 -1.01 15.45
C GLY A 573 -2.03 -2.50 15.82
N ILE A 574 -3.14 -3.07 16.32
CA ILE A 574 -3.21 -4.50 16.65
C ILE A 574 -3.04 -5.34 15.37
N GLY A 575 -3.76 -5.01 14.30
CA GLY A 575 -3.67 -5.72 13.02
C GLY A 575 -2.28 -5.66 12.39
N MET A 576 -1.60 -4.52 12.48
CA MET A 576 -0.21 -4.33 12.03
C MET A 576 0.75 -5.23 12.81
N GLY A 577 0.57 -5.34 14.13
CA GLY A 577 1.31 -6.26 14.98
C GLY A 577 1.17 -7.71 14.53
N PHE A 578 -0.07 -8.19 14.30
CA PHE A 578 -0.30 -9.53 13.75
C PHE A 578 0.26 -9.70 12.33
N GLY A 579 0.25 -8.65 11.51
CA GLY A 579 0.85 -8.66 10.17
C GLY A 579 2.37 -8.86 10.19
N ILE A 580 3.06 -8.25 11.16
CA ILE A 580 4.50 -8.48 11.35
C ILE A 580 4.77 -9.88 11.92
N VAL A 581 3.96 -10.35 12.87
CA VAL A 581 4.02 -11.74 13.37
C VAL A 581 3.85 -12.75 12.24
N ARG A 582 2.92 -12.49 11.31
CA ARG A 582 2.70 -13.31 10.11
C ARG A 582 3.98 -13.52 9.31
N ILE A 583 4.71 -12.43 9.03
CA ILE A 583 5.91 -12.47 8.19
C ILE A 583 7.08 -13.12 8.94
N ILE A 584 7.26 -12.81 10.22
CA ILE A 584 8.39 -13.34 10.98
C ILE A 584 8.32 -14.86 11.16
N PHE A 585 7.13 -15.37 11.43
CA PHE A 585 6.89 -16.79 11.72
C PHE A 585 6.42 -17.59 10.50
N ASP A 586 6.40 -16.97 9.31
CA ASP A 586 5.91 -17.58 8.06
C ASP A 586 4.52 -18.24 8.22
N ILE A 587 3.61 -17.57 8.93
CA ILE A 587 2.27 -18.09 9.21
C ILE A 587 1.38 -17.83 7.99
N PRO A 588 0.62 -18.83 7.49
CA PRO A 588 -0.35 -18.58 6.43
C PRO A 588 -1.37 -17.52 6.83
N LEU A 589 -1.54 -16.48 6.01
CA LEU A 589 -2.41 -15.34 6.32
C LEU A 589 -3.83 -15.76 6.72
N ILE A 590 -4.39 -16.76 6.05
CA ILE A 590 -5.76 -17.22 6.31
C ILE A 590 -5.96 -17.75 7.74
N VAL A 591 -4.93 -18.34 8.35
CA VAL A 591 -4.98 -18.83 9.74
C VAL A 591 -5.15 -17.66 10.71
N LEU A 592 -4.58 -16.49 10.39
CA LEU A 592 -4.70 -15.28 11.20
C LEU A 592 -5.99 -14.50 10.90
N LEU A 593 -6.60 -14.66 9.72
CA LEU A 593 -7.85 -13.99 9.38
C LEU A 593 -9.10 -14.73 9.93
N ILE A 594 -9.09 -16.06 10.01
CA ILE A 594 -10.27 -16.83 10.44
C ILE A 594 -10.77 -16.43 11.84
N PRO A 595 -9.94 -16.42 12.90
CA PRO A 595 -10.40 -16.08 14.24
C PRO A 595 -11.05 -14.68 14.36
N PRO A 596 -10.43 -13.58 13.89
CA PRO A 596 -11.06 -12.27 13.98
C PRO A 596 -12.34 -12.20 13.15
N TYR A 597 -12.41 -12.79 11.94
CA TYR A 597 -13.63 -12.72 11.14
C TYR A 597 -14.80 -13.51 11.74
N ILE A 598 -14.56 -14.63 12.42
CA ILE A 598 -15.61 -15.32 13.18
C ILE A 598 -16.20 -14.40 14.26
N VAL A 599 -15.33 -13.72 15.02
CA VAL A 599 -15.75 -12.75 16.03
C VAL A 599 -16.48 -11.56 15.40
N LEU A 600 -15.99 -11.04 14.27
CA LEU A 600 -16.62 -9.93 13.55
C LEU A 600 -18.03 -10.26 13.08
N LEU A 601 -18.25 -11.47 12.54
CA LEU A 601 -19.58 -11.91 12.13
C LEU A 601 -20.53 -12.02 13.34
N GLY A 602 -20.03 -12.55 14.47
CA GLY A 602 -20.80 -12.57 15.72
C GLY A 602 -21.17 -11.18 16.25
N LEU A 603 -20.22 -10.23 16.25
CA LEU A 603 -20.48 -8.85 16.69
C LEU A 603 -21.38 -8.08 15.71
N THR A 604 -21.28 -8.36 14.41
CA THR A 604 -22.14 -7.79 13.37
C THR A 604 -23.60 -8.23 13.56
N PHE A 605 -23.82 -9.43 14.10
CA PHE A 605 -25.16 -9.92 14.39
C PHE A 605 -25.83 -9.08 15.47
N ILE A 606 -25.10 -8.82 16.55
CA ILE A 606 -25.57 -8.12 17.75
C ILE A 606 -25.71 -6.59 17.52
N SER A 607 -24.88 -6.01 16.64
CA SER A 607 -24.81 -4.56 16.44
C SER A 607 -25.96 -4.01 15.57
N GLU A 608 -26.41 -2.79 15.84
CA GLU A 608 -27.35 -2.08 14.95
C GLU A 608 -26.76 -1.79 13.56
N GLU A 609 -27.62 -1.74 12.54
CA GLU A 609 -27.24 -1.50 11.14
C GLU A 609 -26.34 -0.26 10.98
N LYS A 610 -26.66 0.83 11.67
CA LYS A 610 -25.88 2.09 11.63
C LYS A 610 -24.43 1.88 12.08
N PHE A 611 -24.19 1.13 13.15
CA PHE A 611 -22.83 0.87 13.64
C PHE A 611 -22.10 -0.15 12.78
N VAL A 612 -22.83 -1.12 12.21
CA VAL A 612 -22.28 -2.07 11.23
C VAL A 612 -21.77 -1.32 10.01
N THR A 613 -22.59 -0.45 9.39
CA THR A 613 -22.16 0.33 8.22
C THR A 613 -20.96 1.21 8.52
N ILE A 614 -20.89 1.78 9.73
CA ILE A 614 -19.75 2.61 10.16
C ILE A 614 -18.50 1.75 10.32
N ALA A 615 -18.56 0.65 11.07
CA ALA A 615 -17.39 -0.15 11.40
C ALA A 615 -16.75 -0.77 10.17
N TRP A 616 -17.57 -1.35 9.28
CA TRP A 616 -17.09 -2.03 8.09
C TRP A 616 -16.53 -1.05 7.04
N ASP A 617 -17.13 0.13 6.87
CA ASP A 617 -16.56 1.15 5.97
C ASP A 617 -15.32 1.82 6.56
N SER A 618 -15.28 2.04 7.89
CA SER A 618 -14.14 2.70 8.55
C SER A 618 -12.83 1.93 8.35
N ALA A 619 -12.89 0.60 8.27
CA ALA A 619 -11.73 -0.22 7.96
C ALA A 619 -11.16 0.03 6.57
N GLY A 620 -12.04 0.17 5.56
CA GLY A 620 -11.62 0.52 4.21
C GLY A 620 -10.94 1.89 4.15
N VAL A 621 -11.27 2.82 5.04
CA VAL A 621 -10.71 4.17 5.01
C VAL A 621 -9.31 4.26 5.66
N THR A 622 -8.76 3.17 6.19
CA THR A 622 -7.45 3.15 6.87
C THR A 622 -6.24 2.96 5.92
N THR A 623 -6.49 2.49 4.71
CA THR A 623 -5.49 2.10 3.70
C THR A 623 -5.20 3.22 2.72
N GLY A 624 -4.94 4.42 3.23
CA GLY A 624 -4.75 5.56 2.37
C GLY A 624 -3.37 5.67 1.73
N PRO A 625 -3.12 6.82 1.09
CA PRO A 625 -2.05 6.97 0.12
C PRO A 625 -0.65 6.96 0.77
N VAL A 626 -0.56 7.26 2.07
CA VAL A 626 0.69 7.19 2.83
C VAL A 626 0.90 5.81 3.43
N THR A 627 -0.16 5.18 3.93
CA THR A 627 -0.14 3.88 4.61
C THR A 627 0.33 2.77 3.68
N VAL A 628 -0.28 2.66 2.49
CA VAL A 628 -0.05 1.55 1.58
C VAL A 628 1.43 1.42 1.15
N PRO A 629 2.09 2.48 0.62
CA PRO A 629 3.50 2.37 0.25
C PRO A 629 4.41 2.05 1.41
N LEU A 630 4.18 2.68 2.56
CA LEU A 630 5.04 2.47 3.72
C LEU A 630 4.96 1.03 4.22
N VAL A 631 3.74 0.51 4.37
CA VAL A 631 3.48 -0.82 4.92
C VAL A 631 3.93 -1.92 3.97
N ILE A 632 3.65 -1.79 2.67
CA ILE A 632 4.09 -2.78 1.67
C ILE A 632 5.62 -2.79 1.58
N SER A 633 6.27 -1.64 1.46
CA SER A 633 7.74 -1.58 1.36
C SER A 633 8.41 -2.11 2.63
N MET A 634 7.84 -1.83 3.80
CA MET A 634 8.31 -2.41 5.06
C MET A 634 8.11 -3.93 5.10
N GLY A 635 6.91 -4.42 4.78
CA GLY A 635 6.60 -5.85 4.79
C GLY A 635 7.49 -6.66 3.86
N LEU A 636 7.74 -6.15 2.65
CA LEU A 636 8.70 -6.74 1.72
C LEU A 636 10.13 -6.72 2.26
N GLY A 637 10.56 -5.61 2.88
CA GLY A 637 11.88 -5.52 3.52
C GLY A 637 12.08 -6.54 4.64
N VAL A 638 11.06 -6.72 5.49
CA VAL A 638 11.07 -7.75 6.56
C VAL A 638 11.09 -9.16 5.96
N GLY A 639 10.27 -9.41 4.92
CA GLY A 639 10.20 -10.69 4.22
C GLY A 639 11.55 -11.12 3.63
N GLN A 640 12.25 -10.19 2.96
CA GLN A 640 13.56 -10.44 2.36
C GLN A 640 14.62 -10.94 3.36
N GLN A 641 14.58 -10.44 4.61
CA GLN A 641 15.54 -10.79 5.65
C GLN A 641 15.14 -12.02 6.48
N THR A 642 13.84 -12.31 6.53
CA THR A 642 13.29 -13.48 7.22
C THR A 642 13.26 -14.72 6.32
N GLY A 643 13.40 -14.55 5.01
CA GLY A 643 13.38 -15.63 4.02
C GLY A 643 11.97 -16.02 3.57
N VAL A 644 10.97 -15.18 3.87
CA VAL A 644 9.59 -15.39 3.43
C VAL A 644 9.39 -14.83 2.02
N SER A 645 8.73 -15.62 1.18
CA SER A 645 8.57 -15.34 -0.24
C SER A 645 7.65 -14.15 -0.57
N ASP A 646 6.77 -13.76 0.36
CA ASP A 646 5.83 -12.65 0.19
C ASP A 646 5.75 -11.75 1.43
N GLY A 647 5.90 -10.45 1.24
CA GLY A 647 5.75 -9.43 2.29
C GLY A 647 4.31 -8.91 2.46
N PHE A 648 3.33 -9.55 1.83
CA PHE A 648 1.93 -9.13 1.78
C PHE A 648 1.11 -9.70 2.96
N GLY A 649 -0.11 -9.18 3.15
CA GLY A 649 -1.06 -9.59 4.18
C GLY A 649 -1.07 -8.69 5.42
N ILE A 650 -0.15 -7.73 5.51
CA ILE A 650 -0.15 -6.76 6.62
C ILE A 650 -1.36 -5.82 6.52
N LEU A 651 -1.69 -5.33 5.33
CA LEU A 651 -2.83 -4.44 5.12
C LEU A 651 -4.17 -5.16 5.37
N ALA A 652 -4.25 -6.43 4.98
CA ALA A 652 -5.40 -7.29 5.26
C ALA A 652 -5.71 -7.39 6.77
N LEU A 653 -4.70 -7.73 7.58
CA LEU A 653 -4.85 -7.81 9.04
C LEU A 653 -5.10 -6.42 9.64
N SER A 654 -4.42 -5.40 9.14
CA SER A 654 -4.63 -4.01 9.53
C SER A 654 -6.05 -3.49 9.23
N SER A 655 -6.79 -4.13 8.32
CA SER A 655 -8.17 -3.78 7.98
C SER A 655 -9.21 -4.56 8.79
N ALA A 656 -8.90 -5.77 9.25
CA ALA A 656 -9.86 -6.58 10.02
C ALA A 656 -10.08 -6.06 11.45
N TYR A 657 -9.00 -5.70 12.15
CA TYR A 657 -9.06 -5.28 13.56
C TYR A 657 -9.71 -3.90 13.81
N PRO A 658 -9.65 -2.91 12.92
CA PRO A 658 -10.46 -1.69 13.02
C PRO A 658 -11.96 -1.95 13.05
N ILE A 659 -12.45 -2.92 12.27
CA ILE A 659 -13.87 -3.30 12.30
C ILE A 659 -14.21 -3.81 13.70
N LEU A 660 -13.33 -4.62 14.29
CA LEU A 660 -13.50 -5.21 15.61
C LEU A 660 -13.60 -4.11 16.68
N THR A 661 -12.64 -3.18 16.70
CA THR A 661 -12.61 -2.11 17.71
C THR A 661 -13.78 -1.15 17.55
N VAL A 662 -14.16 -0.79 16.31
CA VAL A 662 -15.30 0.12 16.08
C VAL A 662 -16.63 -0.54 16.42
N LEU A 663 -16.82 -1.84 16.13
CA LEU A 663 -18.03 -2.57 16.56
C LEU A 663 -18.15 -2.64 18.09
N ILE A 664 -17.05 -2.96 18.79
CA ILE A 664 -17.03 -2.99 20.27
C ILE A 664 -17.39 -1.61 20.84
N VAL A 665 -16.78 -0.55 20.32
CA VAL A 665 -17.08 0.82 20.74
C VAL A 665 -18.51 1.22 20.39
N GLY A 666 -19.01 0.82 19.21
CA GLY A 666 -20.38 1.05 18.77
C GLY A 666 -21.40 0.41 19.73
N LEU A 667 -21.17 -0.83 20.14
CA LEU A 667 -22.00 -1.53 21.14
C LEU A 667 -21.98 -0.81 22.50
N PHE A 668 -20.82 -0.32 22.93
CA PHE A 668 -20.69 0.44 24.17
C PHE A 668 -21.49 1.77 24.13
N VAL A 669 -21.39 2.50 23.02
CA VAL A 669 -22.14 3.75 22.79
C VAL A 669 -23.65 3.46 22.73
N GLN A 670 -24.05 2.40 22.03
CA GLN A 670 -25.45 1.95 21.94
C GLN A 670 -26.03 1.63 23.32
N HIS A 671 -25.29 0.88 24.14
CA HIS A 671 -25.72 0.54 25.49
C HIS A 671 -25.92 1.78 26.35
N ARG A 672 -24.96 2.72 26.32
CA ARG A 672 -25.05 3.98 27.05
C ARG A 672 -26.24 4.83 26.59
N GLN A 673 -26.51 4.88 25.29
CA GLN A 673 -27.68 5.59 24.75
C GLN A 673 -29.00 4.99 25.27
N ASN A 674 -29.11 3.66 25.29
CA ASN A 674 -30.31 2.98 25.76
C ASN A 674 -30.55 3.19 27.27
N VAL A 675 -29.49 3.28 28.08
CA VAL A 675 -29.60 3.60 29.51
C VAL A 675 -30.10 5.04 29.71
N LEU A 676 -29.53 6.02 29.01
CA LEU A 676 -29.94 7.43 29.11
C LEU A 676 -31.38 7.65 28.66
N LEU A 677 -31.83 6.94 27.62
CA LEU A 677 -33.22 6.98 27.19
C LEU A 677 -34.14 6.39 28.26
N LYS A 678 -33.79 5.27 28.88
CA LYS A 678 -34.58 4.71 29.98
C LYS A 678 -34.66 5.67 31.17
N GLU A 679 -33.56 6.30 31.55
CA GLU A 679 -33.54 7.31 32.62
C GLU A 679 -34.41 8.53 32.29
N SER A 680 -34.39 9.03 31.05
CA SER A 680 -35.23 10.16 30.63
C SER A 680 -36.72 9.80 30.60
N TYR A 681 -37.08 8.59 30.16
CA TYR A 681 -38.46 8.10 30.23
C TYR A 681 -38.95 7.96 31.68
N ILE A 682 -38.10 7.49 32.60
CA ILE A 682 -38.44 7.38 34.02
C ILE A 682 -38.64 8.78 34.62
N THR A 683 -37.75 9.73 34.34
CA THR A 683 -37.80 11.10 34.87
C THR A 683 -39.04 11.85 34.36
N ASN A 684 -39.31 11.80 33.05
CA ASN A 684 -40.50 12.43 32.45
C ASN A 684 -41.80 11.73 32.88
N GLY A 685 -41.77 10.41 33.08
CA GLY A 685 -42.90 9.65 33.62
C GLY A 685 -43.22 10.03 35.07
N THR A 686 -42.20 10.25 35.91
CA THR A 686 -42.39 10.74 37.28
C THR A 686 -42.87 12.19 37.34
N GLU A 687 -42.42 13.08 36.45
CA GLU A 687 -42.92 14.45 36.38
C GLU A 687 -44.40 14.52 35.97
N ASN A 688 -44.84 13.70 35.02
CA ASN A 688 -46.25 13.61 34.65
C ASN A 688 -47.14 13.09 35.78
N LEU A 689 -46.66 12.10 36.55
CA LEU A 689 -47.37 11.57 37.73
C LEU A 689 -47.44 12.57 38.90
N ILE A 690 -46.42 13.41 39.06
CA ILE A 690 -46.39 14.50 40.07
C ILE A 690 -47.24 15.69 39.61
N GLY A 691 -47.30 15.97 38.30
CA GLY A 691 -48.16 16.99 37.69
C GLY A 691 -49.65 16.65 37.81
N GLU A 692 -50.03 15.40 37.60
CA GLU A 692 -51.43 14.95 37.81
C GLU A 692 -51.84 15.00 39.29
N LYS A 693 -50.95 14.67 40.23
CA LYS A 693 -51.23 14.78 41.68
C LYS A 693 -51.33 16.21 42.21
N LYS A 694 -50.95 17.23 41.43
CA LYS A 694 -51.14 18.65 41.79
C LYS A 694 -52.44 19.26 41.22
N ASN A 695 -53.14 18.54 40.35
CA ASN A 695 -54.39 18.96 39.72
C ASN A 695 -55.63 18.17 40.22
N VAL A 696 -55.48 17.42 41.31
CA VAL A 696 -56.57 16.82 42.11
C VAL A 696 -56.47 17.42 43.50
#